data_AF-A0A8T0PFA5-F1
#
_entry.id   AF-A0A8T0PFA5-F1
#
_cell.length_a   1.000
_cell.length_b   1.000
_cell.length_c   1.000
_cell.angle_alpha   90.00
_cell.angle_beta   90.00
_cell.angle_gamma   90.00
#
_symmetry.space_group_name_H-M   'P 1'
#
loop_
_entity.id
_entity.type
_entity.pdbx_description
1 polymer ?
#
loop_
_entity_poly.entity_id
_entity_poly.type
_entity_poly.pdbx_seq_one_letter_code
_entity_poly.pdbx_strand_id
1 'polypeptide(L)'
;MPLPAFLAAAAKLAVLVVAAATAANAASFARYRRRHLRRIPNPIDEAADPVADFRALPSAGTGADDASDDGGFFFGLATAPAHVEDRLEDAWLQFATEHSCDEKEAVRDHKTADAVMASAAGDGGAQLASRSRKEEKAGEGEKRKPLKVAMEAMLRGFEMFSEGGESDSGDNCSHNVAAWHNVPCPQERLKFWSDPDTELKLAKETGISVFRMGIDWTRVMPKEPTDAEFKSSVNFAALERYRWIIQRVHEYGMKVMLTLFHHSLPPWAGEYGGWKMEKTVKYFMDFVRLVVDRVSDLVDYWVVFNEPHVFVMLTYCAGAWPGGDPNAIEVATSALPTGVYNQALHWMAIAHAEAYDYIHLKSKNGRKPIVGVAHHVSFTRPYGLFDVAAVTVANTLTLFPYIDSICDKLDFIGINYYGQVVISGPGLKLVDNDEYSESGRGVYPDGLFCILIQFNERYKSLNIPFLITENGVSDETDLIRKPYILEHLLAIYAAIIMGVRVLGYLFWTTSDNWEWADGYGPKFGLVAVDRANNLAREPRPSYYLFSKVVTTGKITRQDRLCAWRELQQAAFQKKTRPFFRAVDKHGRMYAGGLDRPIQRPFILRDWRFGHYEMEGLQDPFSRFIRFIISPISQKKKIHYIEDDDVSYSISG
;
A
#
# COMPACT_ATOMS: atom_id res chain seq x y z
N MET A 1 -36.45 37.26 21.53
CA MET A 1 -37.28 36.06 21.79
C MET A 1 -37.09 35.64 23.24
N PRO A 2 -38.08 35.03 23.90
CA PRO A 2 -37.86 34.34 25.17
C PRO A 2 -36.99 33.09 24.95
N LEU A 3 -36.19 32.71 25.95
CA LEU A 3 -35.20 31.63 25.84
C LEU A 3 -35.77 30.27 25.33
N PRO A 4 -36.97 29.81 25.76
CA PRO A 4 -37.55 28.56 25.24
C PRO A 4 -37.86 28.61 23.75
N ALA A 5 -38.27 29.77 23.21
CA ALA A 5 -38.53 29.92 21.78
C ALA A 5 -37.24 29.89 20.94
N PHE A 6 -36.15 30.44 21.47
CA PHE A 6 -34.83 30.34 20.85
C PHE A 6 -34.32 28.89 20.84
N LEU A 7 -34.43 28.18 21.97
CA LEU A 7 -34.06 26.77 22.07
C LEU A 7 -34.89 25.89 21.13
N ALA A 8 -36.20 26.12 21.04
CA ALA A 8 -37.08 25.40 20.11
C ALA A 8 -36.75 25.70 18.63
N ALA A 9 -36.38 26.94 18.30
CA ALA A 9 -35.93 27.30 16.95
C ALA A 9 -34.57 26.66 16.61
N ALA A 10 -33.62 26.67 17.55
CA ALA A 10 -32.32 26.01 17.39
C ALA A 10 -32.45 24.49 17.23
N ALA A 11 -33.33 23.84 18.00
CA ALA A 11 -33.62 22.42 17.87
C ALA A 11 -34.25 22.08 16.51
N LYS A 12 -35.23 22.87 16.04
CA LYS A 12 -35.81 22.72 14.69
C LYS A 12 -34.77 22.91 13.58
N LEU A 13 -33.89 23.90 13.71
CA LEU A 13 -32.81 24.12 12.76
C LEU A 13 -31.80 22.96 12.75
N ALA A 14 -31.42 22.43 13.93
CA ALA A 14 -30.54 21.27 14.04
C ALA A 14 -31.16 20.03 13.37
N VAL A 15 -32.45 19.76 13.59
CA VAL A 15 -33.17 18.67 12.92
C VAL A 15 -33.19 18.85 11.40
N LEU A 16 -33.42 20.07 10.90
CA LEU A 16 -33.39 20.37 9.46
C LEU A 16 -31.99 20.19 8.86
N VAL A 17 -30.94 20.64 9.55
CA VAL A 17 -29.54 20.47 9.12
C VAL A 17 -29.15 18.99 9.09
N VAL A 18 -29.50 18.21 10.11
CA VAL A 18 -29.27 16.77 10.15
C VAL A 18 -30.03 16.06 9.04
N ALA A 19 -31.31 16.37 8.82
CA ALA A 19 -32.11 15.78 7.74
C ALA A 19 -31.52 16.10 6.35
N ALA A 20 -31.13 17.34 6.10
CA ALA A 20 -30.48 17.75 4.85
C ALA A 20 -29.13 17.06 4.64
N ALA A 21 -28.30 16.97 5.68
CA ALA A 21 -27.01 16.28 5.62
C ALA A 21 -27.18 14.76 5.38
N THR A 22 -28.14 14.11 6.03
CA THR A 22 -28.47 12.70 5.80
C THR A 22 -28.97 12.47 4.37
N ALA A 23 -29.86 13.32 3.86
CA ALA A 23 -30.37 13.22 2.49
C ALA A 23 -29.25 13.43 1.43
N ALA A 24 -28.36 14.40 1.65
CA ALA A 24 -27.21 14.64 0.78
C ALA A 24 -26.24 13.45 0.75
N ASN A 25 -25.93 12.88 1.92
CA ASN A 25 -25.07 11.70 2.01
C ASN A 25 -25.75 10.45 1.43
N ALA A 26 -27.07 10.27 1.59
CA ALA A 26 -27.83 9.21 0.92
C ALA A 26 -27.81 9.34 -0.61
N ALA A 27 -27.98 10.55 -1.15
CA ALA A 27 -27.83 10.80 -2.58
C ALA A 27 -26.39 10.53 -3.07
N SER A 28 -25.39 10.87 -2.26
CA SER A 28 -23.98 10.60 -2.55
C SER A 28 -23.66 9.09 -2.54
N PHE A 29 -24.09 8.36 -1.50
CA PHE A 29 -23.96 6.90 -1.45
C PHE A 29 -24.72 6.22 -2.60
N ALA A 30 -25.93 6.68 -2.93
CA ALA A 30 -26.68 6.16 -4.07
C ALA A 30 -26.00 6.44 -5.43
N ARG A 31 -25.13 7.46 -5.53
CA ARG A 31 -24.26 7.69 -6.70
C ARG A 31 -23.04 6.77 -6.66
N TYR A 32 -22.33 6.71 -5.54
CA TYR A 32 -21.17 5.84 -5.34
C TYR A 32 -21.52 4.36 -5.57
N ARG A 33 -22.58 3.85 -4.93
CA ARG A 33 -23.06 2.46 -5.08
C ARG A 33 -23.39 2.11 -6.54
N ARG A 34 -23.98 3.05 -7.30
CA ARG A 34 -24.30 2.84 -8.73
C ARG A 34 -23.06 2.79 -9.64
N ARG A 35 -21.92 3.33 -9.21
CA ARG A 35 -20.65 3.33 -9.96
C ARG A 35 -19.71 2.20 -9.54
N HIS A 36 -19.60 1.91 -8.25
CA HIS A 36 -18.53 1.07 -7.69
C HIS A 36 -19.01 -0.16 -6.91
N LEU A 37 -20.30 -0.27 -6.55
CA LEU A 37 -20.85 -1.38 -5.75
C LEU A 37 -22.07 -2.06 -6.41
N ARG A 38 -22.11 -2.08 -7.75
CA ARG A 38 -22.99 -2.98 -8.51
C ARG A 38 -22.23 -4.26 -8.80
N ARG A 39 -22.92 -5.41 -8.82
CA ARG A 39 -22.32 -6.67 -9.28
C ARG A 39 -21.78 -6.45 -10.69
N ILE A 40 -20.51 -6.78 -10.88
CA ILE A 40 -19.83 -6.72 -12.17
C ILE A 40 -20.43 -7.82 -13.06
N PRO A 41 -20.74 -7.55 -14.35
CA PRO A 41 -20.98 -8.62 -15.30
C PRO A 41 -19.66 -9.37 -15.51
N ASN A 42 -19.52 -10.57 -14.94
CA ASN A 42 -18.34 -11.40 -15.16
C ASN A 42 -18.29 -11.81 -16.65
N PRO A 43 -17.24 -11.43 -17.40
CA PRO A 43 -17.13 -11.77 -18.83
C PRO A 43 -16.53 -13.17 -19.06
N ILE A 44 -16.14 -13.89 -18.01
CA ILE A 44 -15.51 -15.21 -18.07
C ILE A 44 -16.58 -16.32 -18.01
N ASP A 45 -16.47 -17.30 -18.91
CA ASP A 45 -17.25 -18.54 -18.83
C ASP A 45 -16.65 -19.47 -17.77
N GLU A 46 -17.30 -19.58 -16.62
CA GLU A 46 -16.88 -20.45 -15.52
C GLU A 46 -17.19 -21.94 -15.74
N ALA A 47 -17.86 -22.31 -16.83
CA ALA A 47 -18.05 -23.69 -17.26
C ALA A 47 -16.92 -24.20 -18.16
N ALA A 48 -16.11 -23.31 -18.72
CA ALA A 48 -14.96 -23.66 -19.56
C ALA A 48 -13.79 -24.25 -18.74
N ASP A 49 -12.96 -25.05 -19.40
CA ASP A 49 -11.66 -25.48 -18.88
C ASP A 49 -10.61 -25.47 -20.01
N PRO A 50 -9.51 -24.69 -19.91
CA PRO A 50 -9.19 -23.76 -18.84
C PRO A 50 -10.19 -22.59 -18.73
N VAL A 51 -10.39 -22.10 -17.50
CA VAL A 51 -11.22 -20.92 -17.19
C VAL A 51 -10.56 -19.64 -17.71
N ALA A 52 -9.24 -19.61 -17.81
CA ALA A 52 -8.47 -18.58 -18.49
C ALA A 52 -7.21 -19.17 -19.15
N ASP A 53 -6.89 -18.72 -20.36
CA ASP A 53 -5.68 -19.07 -21.12
C ASP A 53 -4.97 -17.78 -21.57
N PHE A 54 -3.93 -17.39 -20.83
CA PHE A 54 -3.16 -16.17 -21.10
C PHE A 54 -2.31 -16.27 -22.37
N ARG A 55 -2.09 -17.49 -22.90
CA ARG A 55 -1.36 -17.72 -24.17
C ARG A 55 -2.28 -17.68 -25.39
N ALA A 56 -3.58 -17.84 -25.19
CA ALA A 56 -4.60 -17.65 -26.23
C ALA A 56 -5.05 -16.18 -26.37
N LEU A 57 -4.56 -15.27 -25.51
CA LEU A 57 -4.83 -13.83 -25.63
C LEU A 57 -4.16 -13.26 -26.90
N PRO A 58 -4.79 -12.28 -27.59
CA PRO A 58 -4.12 -11.56 -28.66
C PRO A 58 -2.85 -10.86 -28.17
N SER A 59 -1.76 -10.97 -28.93
CA SER A 59 -0.51 -10.25 -28.62
C SER A 59 -0.77 -8.75 -28.48
N ALA A 60 -0.28 -8.13 -27.41
CA ALA A 60 -0.55 -6.74 -27.06
C ALA A 60 0.21 -5.71 -27.93
N GLY A 61 0.90 -6.19 -28.97
CA GLY A 61 1.81 -5.43 -29.83
C GLY A 61 1.13 -4.41 -30.73
N THR A 62 1.89 -3.37 -31.06
CA THR A 62 1.58 -2.42 -32.13
C THR A 62 1.76 -3.07 -33.52
N GLY A 63 1.15 -2.48 -34.55
CA GLY A 63 0.93 -3.18 -35.81
C GLY A 63 2.17 -3.52 -36.64
N ALA A 64 2.10 -4.68 -37.31
CA ALA A 64 2.87 -5.14 -38.47
C ALA A 64 4.41 -5.33 -38.36
N ASP A 65 5.16 -4.38 -37.83
CA ASP A 65 6.61 -4.28 -38.13
C ASP A 65 7.57 -4.78 -37.03
N ASP A 66 7.12 -4.96 -35.79
CA ASP A 66 7.96 -5.47 -34.68
C ASP A 66 8.05 -7.01 -34.68
N ALA A 67 8.93 -7.55 -35.52
CA ALA A 67 9.24 -8.98 -35.61
C ALA A 67 10.12 -9.50 -34.44
N SER A 68 9.68 -9.30 -33.20
CA SER A 68 10.29 -9.84 -31.98
C SER A 68 9.30 -10.67 -31.17
N ASP A 69 9.78 -11.69 -30.46
CA ASP A 69 9.00 -12.76 -29.81
C ASP A 69 8.28 -12.30 -28.51
N ASP A 70 8.06 -10.99 -28.36
CA ASP A 70 7.89 -10.29 -27.09
C ASP A 70 6.47 -9.73 -26.85
N GLY A 71 5.54 -9.92 -27.80
CA GLY A 71 4.19 -9.34 -27.74
C GLY A 71 3.18 -10.06 -26.82
N GLY A 72 3.57 -11.13 -26.13
CA GLY A 72 2.66 -11.94 -25.30
C GLY A 72 2.45 -11.42 -23.88
N PHE A 73 1.38 -11.88 -23.20
CA PHE A 73 1.20 -11.62 -21.76
C PHE A 73 2.25 -12.40 -20.96
N PHE A 74 3.02 -11.71 -20.12
CA PHE A 74 4.12 -12.30 -19.35
C PHE A 74 3.84 -12.44 -17.84
N PHE A 75 4.58 -13.33 -17.19
CA PHE A 75 4.57 -13.50 -15.73
C PHE A 75 5.94 -13.21 -15.12
N GLY A 76 5.95 -12.67 -13.91
CA GLY A 76 7.14 -12.28 -13.18
C GLY A 76 7.00 -12.36 -11.66
N LEU A 77 8.09 -12.02 -10.97
CA LEU A 77 8.18 -11.93 -9.52
C LEU A 77 8.80 -10.58 -9.14
N ALA A 78 8.32 -9.97 -8.06
CA ALA A 78 8.82 -8.69 -7.56
C ALA A 78 9.45 -8.84 -6.16
N THR A 79 10.60 -8.19 -5.96
CA THR A 79 11.30 -8.05 -4.67
C THR A 79 11.79 -6.61 -4.49
N ALA A 80 11.89 -6.11 -3.25
CA ALA A 80 12.39 -4.75 -2.99
C ALA A 80 13.91 -4.74 -2.70
N PRO A 81 14.64 -3.68 -3.10
CA PRO A 81 16.06 -3.51 -2.78
C PRO A 81 16.33 -3.28 -1.29
N ALA A 82 15.31 -2.93 -0.49
CA ALA A 82 15.44 -2.81 0.97
C ALA A 82 15.74 -4.16 1.65
N HIS A 83 15.47 -5.29 1.00
CA HIS A 83 15.55 -6.63 1.60
C HIS A 83 16.95 -7.26 1.59
N VAL A 84 17.97 -6.48 1.23
CA VAL A 84 19.23 -6.96 0.68
C VAL A 84 20.36 -6.83 1.72
N GLU A 85 20.84 -7.96 2.23
CA GLU A 85 21.88 -8.07 3.27
C GLU A 85 23.11 -7.17 3.05
N ASP A 86 23.49 -6.38 4.06
CA ASP A 86 24.86 -6.15 4.53
C ASP A 86 24.81 -5.33 5.83
N ARG A 87 25.94 -4.80 6.30
CA ARG A 87 26.02 -3.92 7.48
C ARG A 87 25.82 -2.44 7.11
N LEU A 88 24.97 -2.15 6.13
CA LEU A 88 24.65 -0.77 5.76
C LEU A 88 23.74 -0.17 6.82
N GLU A 89 24.17 0.93 7.42
CA GLU A 89 23.35 1.79 8.28
C GLU A 89 22.39 2.61 7.39
N ASP A 90 21.41 1.92 6.80
CA ASP A 90 20.34 2.57 6.03
C ASP A 90 19.23 3.11 6.94
N ALA A 91 18.42 4.01 6.38
CA ALA A 91 17.36 4.71 7.10
C ALA A 91 16.31 3.76 7.71
N TRP A 92 16.11 2.56 7.16
CA TRP A 92 15.18 1.56 7.70
C TRP A 92 15.76 0.79 8.87
N LEU A 93 17.07 0.51 8.85
CA LEU A 93 17.77 -0.09 9.98
C LEU A 93 17.86 0.92 11.14
N GLN A 94 18.26 2.16 10.85
CA GLN A 94 18.35 3.25 11.82
C GLN A 94 17.00 3.48 12.52
N PHE A 95 15.93 3.70 11.74
CA PHE A 95 14.57 3.87 12.25
C PHE A 95 14.10 2.69 13.11
N ALA A 96 14.48 1.44 12.80
CA ALA A 96 14.15 0.27 13.61
C ALA A 96 14.95 0.18 14.92
N THR A 97 16.16 0.75 14.98
CA THR A 97 17.03 0.76 16.17
C THR A 97 16.84 1.98 17.07
N GLU A 98 16.37 3.10 16.54
CA GLU A 98 16.00 4.29 17.31
C GLU A 98 14.87 3.93 18.30
N HIS A 99 15.07 4.28 19.58
CA HIS A 99 14.31 3.77 20.74
C HIS A 99 14.64 2.33 21.16
N SER A 100 15.93 1.95 21.22
CA SER A 100 16.37 0.89 22.13
C SER A 100 16.08 1.29 23.59
N CYS A 101 15.72 0.32 24.44
CA CYS A 101 15.25 0.64 25.80
C CYS A 101 16.39 1.03 26.79
N ASP A 102 17.66 0.98 26.36
CA ASP A 102 18.85 1.07 27.21
C ASP A 102 19.17 2.48 27.76
N GLU A 103 18.75 3.56 27.07
CA GLU A 103 19.06 4.93 27.52
C GLU A 103 18.38 5.33 28.84
N LYS A 104 17.34 4.60 29.25
CA LYS A 104 16.56 4.90 30.47
C LYS A 104 17.31 4.61 31.79
N GLU A 105 18.43 3.89 31.75
CA GLU A 105 19.32 3.72 32.92
C GLU A 105 20.46 4.76 32.97
N ALA A 106 20.85 5.34 31.82
CA ALA A 106 21.99 6.26 31.75
C ALA A 106 21.69 7.67 32.29
N VAL A 107 20.44 8.15 32.22
CA VAL A 107 20.05 9.50 32.63
C VAL A 107 19.49 9.53 34.07
N ARG A 108 20.24 8.97 35.02
CA ARG A 108 19.90 8.99 36.45
C ARG A 108 20.98 9.50 37.40
N ASP A 109 22.04 10.15 36.90
CA ASP A 109 22.98 10.84 37.80
C ASP A 109 23.52 12.20 37.28
N HIS A 110 22.61 13.16 37.15
CA HIS A 110 22.95 14.59 37.27
C HIS A 110 21.92 15.33 38.14
N LYS A 111 22.12 15.26 39.46
CA LYS A 111 21.34 16.00 40.47
C LYS A 111 22.13 17.15 41.09
N THR A 112 21.82 18.37 40.67
CA THR A 112 21.89 19.60 41.48
C THR A 112 20.72 20.49 41.01
N ALA A 113 19.68 20.71 41.82
CA ALA A 113 19.63 21.54 43.03
C ALA A 113 19.79 23.05 42.70
N ASP A 114 18.92 23.96 43.12
CA ASP A 114 17.70 23.84 43.96
C ASP A 114 16.78 25.05 43.70
N ALA A 115 15.50 24.95 44.12
CA ALA A 115 14.74 26.01 44.84
C ALA A 115 13.20 25.82 44.74
N VAL A 116 12.62 25.17 45.75
CA VAL A 116 11.20 25.37 46.11
C VAL A 116 11.18 26.01 47.50
N MET A 117 10.49 27.15 47.67
CA MET A 117 9.62 27.44 48.82
C MET A 117 9.12 28.91 48.89
N ALA A 118 8.02 29.07 49.63
CA ALA A 118 7.55 30.28 50.33
C ALA A 118 7.03 31.49 49.53
N SER A 119 5.72 31.70 49.66
CA SER A 119 4.99 32.97 49.49
C SER A 119 5.34 34.02 50.55
N ALA A 120 5.20 35.33 50.25
CA ALA A 120 4.37 36.27 51.03
C ALA A 120 4.42 37.73 50.49
N ALA A 121 3.42 38.53 50.93
CA ALA A 121 3.34 40.00 50.96
C ALA A 121 3.25 40.77 49.62
N GLY A 122 2.14 41.51 49.44
CA GLY A 122 1.87 42.36 48.29
C GLY A 122 0.47 42.97 48.26
N ASP A 123 -0.08 43.38 49.42
CA ASP A 123 -1.45 43.93 49.51
C ASP A 123 -1.62 45.28 48.80
N GLY A 124 -2.75 45.46 48.09
CA GLY A 124 -2.88 46.55 47.10
C GLY A 124 -4.29 47.11 46.80
N GLY A 125 -5.32 46.82 47.60
CA GLY A 125 -6.51 47.69 47.72
C GLY A 125 -7.63 47.68 46.63
N ALA A 126 -8.74 47.03 46.96
CA ALA A 126 -10.11 47.58 46.96
C ALA A 126 -10.87 48.04 45.67
N GLN A 127 -12.06 47.42 45.50
CA GLN A 127 -13.40 48.01 45.19
C GLN A 127 -13.87 48.44 43.77
N LEU A 128 -14.89 47.69 43.29
CA LEU A 128 -16.26 48.15 42.95
C LEU A 128 -16.53 49.43 42.10
N ALA A 129 -16.90 49.24 40.81
CA ALA A 129 -17.99 49.91 40.06
C ALA A 129 -17.92 49.43 38.57
N SER A 130 -18.91 48.87 37.87
CA SER A 130 -20.36 49.08 37.68
C SER A 130 -20.73 50.03 36.51
N ARG A 131 -21.34 49.46 35.44
CA ARG A 131 -22.11 50.11 34.35
C ARG A 131 -21.35 51.07 33.39
N SER A 132 -21.85 51.42 32.19
CA SER A 132 -22.61 50.69 31.13
C SER A 132 -22.93 51.64 29.95
N ARG A 133 -23.11 51.13 28.72
CA ARG A 133 -23.68 51.81 27.51
C ARG A 133 -22.77 52.85 26.83
N LYS A 134 -22.83 53.12 25.51
CA LYS A 134 -23.63 52.58 24.37
C LYS A 134 -22.98 53.00 23.02
N GLU A 135 -23.16 52.19 21.97
CA GLU A 135 -23.40 52.54 20.52
C GLU A 135 -22.51 53.58 19.78
N GLU A 136 -22.19 53.51 18.47
CA GLU A 136 -22.26 52.54 17.35
C GLU A 136 -21.42 53.13 16.16
N LYS A 137 -21.22 52.62 14.93
CA LYS A 137 -21.72 51.49 14.09
C LYS A 137 -20.68 51.15 12.98
N ALA A 138 -20.97 50.11 12.17
CA ALA A 138 -20.31 49.73 10.89
C ALA A 138 -18.86 49.19 10.97
N GLY A 139 -18.39 48.27 10.11
CA GLY A 139 -19.02 47.59 8.96
C GLY A 139 -18.67 46.09 8.87
N GLU A 140 -19.11 45.41 7.81
CA GLU A 140 -19.20 43.94 7.72
C GLU A 140 -17.89 43.19 7.38
N GLY A 141 -17.88 41.87 7.68
CA GLY A 141 -16.83 40.93 7.31
C GLY A 141 -17.15 39.51 7.79
N GLU A 142 -17.52 38.61 6.87
CA GLU A 142 -18.10 37.30 7.24
C GLU A 142 -17.10 36.29 7.83
N LYS A 143 -17.58 35.50 8.79
CA LYS A 143 -16.77 34.54 9.56
C LYS A 143 -16.68 33.19 8.85
N ARG A 144 -15.60 32.96 8.08
CA ARG A 144 -15.14 31.61 7.69
C ARG A 144 -14.96 30.73 8.94
N LYS A 145 -15.94 29.87 9.24
CA LYS A 145 -15.91 28.95 10.40
C LYS A 145 -16.19 27.45 10.15
N PRO A 146 -16.82 26.95 9.07
CA PRO A 146 -17.06 25.50 8.95
C PRO A 146 -15.75 24.73 8.70
N LEU A 147 -14.82 25.29 7.91
CA LEU A 147 -13.57 24.62 7.55
C LEU A 147 -12.67 24.32 8.76
N LYS A 148 -12.66 25.22 9.76
CA LYS A 148 -11.77 25.07 10.92
C LYS A 148 -12.18 23.89 11.81
N VAL A 149 -13.48 23.60 11.93
CA VAL A 149 -14.00 22.45 12.69
C VAL A 149 -13.67 21.13 11.98
N ALA A 150 -13.69 21.10 10.64
CA ALA A 150 -13.26 19.93 9.87
C ALA A 150 -11.75 19.67 10.03
N MET A 151 -10.93 20.72 9.97
CA MET A 151 -9.49 20.61 10.27
C MET A 151 -9.23 20.18 11.71
N GLU A 152 -9.95 20.73 12.69
CA GLU A 152 -9.78 20.38 14.12
C GLU A 152 -10.21 18.94 14.42
N ALA A 153 -11.21 18.40 13.71
CA ALA A 153 -11.59 16.99 13.79
C ALA A 153 -10.60 16.05 13.09
N MET A 154 -9.89 16.53 12.06
CA MET A 154 -8.82 15.80 11.39
C MET A 154 -7.54 15.82 12.24
N LEU A 155 -7.19 16.98 12.81
CA LEU A 155 -6.11 17.18 13.79
C LEU A 155 -6.28 16.29 15.01
N ARG A 156 -7.44 16.31 15.69
CA ARG A 156 -7.73 15.38 16.78
C ARG A 156 -7.77 13.91 16.33
N GLY A 157 -7.89 13.64 15.03
CA GLY A 157 -7.69 12.32 14.46
C GLY A 157 -6.22 11.87 14.54
N PHE A 158 -5.28 12.80 14.35
CA PHE A 158 -3.82 12.56 14.40
C PHE A 158 -3.19 12.81 15.79
N GLU A 159 -3.71 13.75 16.60
CA GLU A 159 -3.23 14.01 17.97
C GLU A 159 -3.64 12.89 18.95
N MET A 160 -4.71 12.14 18.66
CA MET A 160 -5.14 10.96 19.43
C MET A 160 -4.22 9.73 19.27
N PHE A 161 -3.09 9.85 18.56
CA PHE A 161 -2.14 8.73 18.38
C PHE A 161 -1.22 8.47 19.60
N SER A 162 -1.32 9.26 20.68
CA SER A 162 -0.51 9.06 21.92
C SER A 162 -1.31 8.87 23.22
N GLU A 163 -2.64 9.06 23.24
CA GLU A 163 -3.46 8.93 24.46
C GLU A 163 -4.81 8.23 24.17
N GLY A 164 -5.24 7.32 25.05
CA GLY A 164 -6.61 6.78 25.03
C GLY A 164 -6.77 5.25 25.06
N GLY A 165 -5.67 4.51 25.16
CA GLY A 165 -5.66 3.10 25.59
C GLY A 165 -5.21 3.00 27.05
N GLU A 166 -6.04 2.43 27.92
CA GLU A 166 -5.59 1.96 29.23
C GLU A 166 -4.79 0.67 29.01
N SER A 167 -3.48 0.81 28.79
CA SER A 167 -2.56 -0.33 28.71
C SER A 167 -2.43 -0.96 30.10
N ASP A 168 -2.83 -2.23 30.21
CA ASP A 168 -2.61 -3.04 31.41
C ASP A 168 -1.11 -3.07 31.77
N SER A 169 -0.77 -3.14 33.05
CA SER A 169 0.54 -2.69 33.52
C SER A 169 1.68 -3.69 33.21
N GLY A 170 2.42 -3.47 32.13
CA GLY A 170 3.68 -4.16 31.82
C GLY A 170 4.45 -3.53 30.65
N ASP A 171 5.72 -3.17 30.90
CA ASP A 171 6.82 -2.91 29.94
C ASP A 171 6.45 -2.34 28.57
N ASN A 172 5.93 -1.11 28.55
CA ASN A 172 5.61 -0.40 27.31
C ASN A 172 6.87 0.28 26.73
N CYS A 173 7.72 -0.49 26.04
CA CYS A 173 8.78 0.05 25.18
C CYS A 173 8.19 0.28 23.78
N SER A 174 8.07 1.56 23.37
CA SER A 174 7.49 1.94 22.09
C SER A 174 8.52 1.83 20.97
N HIS A 175 8.29 0.93 20.01
CA HIS A 175 9.21 0.69 18.89
C HIS A 175 8.64 1.19 17.56
N ASN A 176 9.50 1.78 16.74
CA ASN A 176 9.18 2.30 15.41
C ASN A 176 8.79 1.20 14.39
N VAL A 177 9.23 -0.05 14.62
CA VAL A 177 8.93 -1.20 13.75
C VAL A 177 8.24 -2.31 14.54
N ALA A 178 7.04 -2.66 14.10
CA ALA A 178 6.03 -3.42 14.82
C ALA A 178 6.41 -4.82 15.31
N ALA A 179 7.27 -5.52 14.57
CA ALA A 179 7.57 -6.93 14.81
C ALA A 179 9.09 -7.19 14.87
N TRP A 180 9.88 -6.16 15.19
CA TRP A 180 11.35 -6.18 15.23
C TRP A 180 11.88 -7.28 16.15
N HIS A 181 11.30 -7.47 17.34
CA HIS A 181 11.88 -8.35 18.37
C HIS A 181 11.44 -9.82 18.30
N ASN A 182 10.51 -10.20 17.41
CA ASN A 182 9.89 -11.54 17.41
C ASN A 182 10.61 -12.57 16.53
N VAL A 183 11.75 -12.19 15.96
CA VAL A 183 12.60 -13.09 15.18
C VAL A 183 14.05 -13.03 15.68
N PRO A 184 14.83 -14.12 15.55
CA PRO A 184 16.27 -14.06 15.76
C PRO A 184 16.92 -13.12 14.73
N CYS A 185 17.93 -12.37 15.20
CA CYS A 185 18.78 -11.48 14.40
C CYS A 185 18.01 -10.62 13.40
N PRO A 186 17.06 -9.77 13.83
CA PRO A 186 16.18 -9.05 12.91
C PRO A 186 16.92 -8.02 12.03
N GLN A 187 18.12 -7.61 12.42
CA GLN A 187 19.04 -6.79 11.62
C GLN A 187 19.53 -7.53 10.35
N GLU A 188 19.65 -8.86 10.40
CA GLU A 188 20.01 -9.68 9.24
C GLU A 188 18.84 -9.69 8.24
N ARG A 189 19.07 -9.34 6.97
CA ARG A 189 18.05 -9.40 5.90
C ARG A 189 18.32 -10.58 4.94
N LEU A 190 17.56 -10.70 3.85
CA LEU A 190 17.79 -11.77 2.87
C LEU A 190 19.14 -11.58 2.16
N LYS A 191 19.88 -12.67 1.98
CA LYS A 191 21.29 -12.68 1.51
C LYS A 191 21.47 -12.36 0.02
N PHE A 192 20.51 -11.66 -0.60
CA PHE A 192 20.48 -11.34 -2.02
C PHE A 192 21.68 -10.49 -2.50
N TRP A 193 22.36 -9.75 -1.60
CA TRP A 193 23.56 -9.00 -1.96
C TRP A 193 24.77 -9.90 -2.19
N SER A 194 24.96 -10.89 -1.32
CA SER A 194 26.12 -11.77 -1.23
C SER A 194 25.90 -13.04 -2.06
N ASP A 195 24.68 -13.58 -2.00
CA ASP A 195 24.19 -14.76 -2.69
C ASP A 195 22.78 -14.49 -3.29
N PRO A 196 22.68 -13.75 -4.42
CA PRO A 196 21.41 -13.62 -5.15
C PRO A 196 20.93 -14.96 -5.72
N ASP A 197 21.86 -15.89 -5.92
CA ASP A 197 21.67 -17.18 -6.57
C ASP A 197 20.58 -18.03 -5.90
N THR A 198 20.46 -18.01 -4.57
CA THR A 198 19.36 -18.67 -3.84
C THR A 198 17.97 -18.17 -4.29
N GLU A 199 17.77 -16.85 -4.40
CA GLU A 199 16.48 -16.29 -4.82
C GLU A 199 16.25 -16.41 -6.34
N LEU A 200 17.29 -16.21 -7.15
CA LEU A 200 17.19 -16.26 -8.62
C LEU A 200 16.93 -17.68 -9.12
N LYS A 201 17.47 -18.71 -8.44
CA LYS A 201 17.13 -20.11 -8.70
C LYS A 201 15.64 -20.38 -8.42
N LEU A 202 15.15 -19.98 -7.24
CA LEU A 202 13.74 -20.14 -6.86
C LEU A 202 12.80 -19.39 -7.82
N ALA A 203 13.19 -18.19 -8.26
CA ALA A 203 12.43 -17.44 -9.25
C ALA A 203 12.37 -18.19 -10.59
N LYS A 204 13.50 -18.68 -11.11
CA LYS A 204 13.57 -19.50 -12.33
C LYS A 204 12.73 -20.77 -12.24
N GLU A 205 12.72 -21.45 -11.10
CA GLU A 205 11.95 -22.69 -10.89
C GLU A 205 10.42 -22.47 -10.88
N THR A 206 9.94 -21.21 -10.82
CA THR A 206 8.54 -20.87 -11.14
C THR A 206 8.24 -20.71 -12.63
N GLY A 207 9.26 -20.67 -13.49
CA GLY A 207 9.11 -20.50 -14.94
C GLY A 207 8.77 -19.07 -15.40
N ILE A 208 8.92 -18.06 -14.53
CA ILE A 208 8.71 -16.65 -14.90
C ILE A 208 9.75 -16.14 -15.90
N SER A 209 9.37 -15.10 -16.65
CA SER A 209 10.21 -14.48 -17.68
C SER A 209 10.75 -13.08 -17.31
N VAL A 210 10.20 -12.44 -16.28
CA VAL A 210 10.65 -11.12 -15.80
C VAL A 210 10.86 -11.12 -14.30
N PHE A 211 12.08 -10.81 -13.85
CA PHE A 211 12.40 -10.60 -12.44
C PHE A 211 12.47 -9.10 -12.16
N ARG A 212 11.62 -8.60 -11.26
CA ARG A 212 11.65 -7.22 -10.80
C ARG A 212 12.44 -7.11 -9.50
N MET A 213 13.49 -6.32 -9.55
CA MET A 213 14.29 -5.91 -8.41
C MET A 213 14.36 -4.38 -8.33
N GLY A 214 15.16 -3.85 -7.41
CA GLY A 214 15.57 -2.46 -7.43
C GLY A 214 17.05 -2.30 -7.15
N ILE A 215 17.46 -1.05 -7.00
CA ILE A 215 18.83 -0.65 -6.64
C ILE A 215 18.74 0.34 -5.47
N ASP A 216 19.47 0.06 -4.38
CA ASP A 216 19.46 0.95 -3.22
C ASP A 216 20.34 2.19 -3.44
N TRP A 217 19.73 3.36 -3.25
CA TRP A 217 20.39 4.66 -3.41
C TRP A 217 21.48 4.88 -2.35
N THR A 218 21.25 4.48 -1.10
CA THR A 218 22.20 4.66 0.00
C THR A 218 23.50 3.88 -0.23
N ARG A 219 23.40 2.66 -0.77
CA ARG A 219 24.55 1.80 -1.07
C ARG A 219 25.42 2.32 -2.21
N VAL A 220 24.83 3.10 -3.14
CA VAL A 220 25.53 3.76 -4.26
C VAL A 220 26.04 5.15 -3.88
N MET A 221 25.28 5.92 -3.08
CA MET A 221 25.64 7.25 -2.57
C MET A 221 25.50 7.28 -1.03
N PRO A 222 26.44 6.71 -0.27
CA PRO A 222 26.39 6.67 1.20
C PRO A 222 26.61 8.02 1.89
N LYS A 223 26.94 9.10 1.15
CA LYS A 223 27.15 10.45 1.66
C LYS A 223 26.57 11.49 0.70
N GLU A 224 26.24 12.70 1.20
CA GLU A 224 25.74 13.78 0.34
C GLU A 224 26.77 14.14 -0.75
N PRO A 225 26.41 14.04 -2.05
CA PRO A 225 27.35 14.23 -3.14
C PRO A 225 27.53 15.72 -3.45
N THR A 226 28.39 16.39 -2.68
CA THR A 226 28.80 17.77 -2.96
C THR A 226 29.64 17.83 -4.24
N ASP A 227 29.60 18.96 -4.96
CA ASP A 227 30.29 19.10 -6.26
C ASP A 227 31.83 18.94 -6.16
N ALA A 228 32.41 19.15 -4.98
CA ALA A 228 33.83 18.91 -4.71
C ALA A 228 34.16 17.44 -4.41
N GLU A 229 33.24 16.69 -3.80
CA GLU A 229 33.45 15.32 -3.30
C GLU A 229 32.62 14.25 -4.03
N PHE A 230 32.05 14.59 -5.20
CA PHE A 230 31.17 13.70 -5.97
C PHE A 230 31.77 12.31 -6.25
N LYS A 231 33.07 12.23 -6.57
CA LYS A 231 33.73 10.94 -6.84
C LYS A 231 34.05 10.13 -5.60
N SER A 232 34.13 10.75 -4.42
CA SER A 232 34.43 10.11 -3.13
C SER A 232 33.17 9.82 -2.30
N SER A 233 32.02 10.38 -2.67
CA SER A 233 30.70 10.07 -2.13
C SER A 233 29.98 8.92 -2.87
N VAL A 234 30.48 8.51 -4.04
CA VAL A 234 29.92 7.42 -4.86
C VAL A 234 30.67 6.10 -4.65
N ASN A 235 29.93 5.04 -4.30
CA ASN A 235 30.43 3.69 -4.15
C ASN A 235 30.37 2.93 -5.49
N PHE A 236 31.40 3.10 -6.33
CA PHE A 236 31.51 2.40 -7.61
C PHE A 236 31.54 0.87 -7.47
N ALA A 237 32.06 0.32 -6.36
CA ALA A 237 32.05 -1.13 -6.14
C ALA A 237 30.62 -1.69 -5.95
N ALA A 238 29.71 -0.91 -5.36
CA ALA A 238 28.29 -1.29 -5.33
C ALA A 238 27.65 -1.28 -6.72
N LEU A 239 27.97 -0.29 -7.58
CA LEU A 239 27.48 -0.26 -8.96
C LEU A 239 27.96 -1.48 -9.77
N GLU A 240 29.22 -1.90 -9.60
CA GLU A 240 29.72 -3.16 -10.20
C GLU A 240 28.97 -4.38 -9.68
N ARG A 241 28.70 -4.45 -8.36
CA ARG A 241 27.96 -5.56 -7.77
C ARG A 241 26.51 -5.62 -8.26
N TYR A 242 25.82 -4.48 -8.37
CA TYR A 242 24.49 -4.42 -8.98
C TYR A 242 24.51 -4.85 -10.45
N ARG A 243 25.49 -4.40 -11.25
CA ARG A 243 25.65 -4.86 -12.64
C ARG A 243 25.84 -6.38 -12.71
N TRP A 244 26.63 -6.95 -11.81
CA TRP A 244 26.83 -8.41 -11.73
C TRP A 244 25.54 -9.15 -11.33
N ILE A 245 24.79 -8.67 -10.32
CA ILE A 245 23.49 -9.27 -9.92
C ILE A 245 22.51 -9.23 -11.11
N ILE A 246 22.40 -8.09 -11.79
CA ILE A 246 21.57 -7.93 -13.01
C ILE A 246 22.00 -8.93 -14.09
N GLN A 247 23.30 -9.15 -14.29
CA GLN A 247 23.80 -10.16 -15.24
C GLN A 247 23.45 -11.59 -14.80
N ARG A 248 23.48 -11.93 -13.50
CA ARG A 248 23.02 -13.24 -12.99
C ARG A 248 21.55 -13.51 -13.34
N VAL A 249 20.67 -12.50 -13.32
CA VAL A 249 19.25 -12.64 -13.72
C VAL A 249 19.13 -13.11 -15.19
N HIS A 250 19.86 -12.45 -16.11
CA HIS A 250 19.91 -12.83 -17.53
C HIS A 250 20.55 -14.21 -17.75
N GLU A 251 21.59 -14.56 -17.00
CA GLU A 251 22.22 -15.89 -17.04
C GLU A 251 21.30 -17.01 -16.53
N TYR A 252 20.33 -16.69 -15.66
CA TYR A 252 19.24 -17.61 -15.32
C TYR A 252 18.15 -17.68 -16.41
N GLY A 253 18.09 -16.74 -17.35
CA GLY A 253 17.16 -16.70 -18.48
C GLY A 253 15.94 -15.79 -18.27
N MET A 254 16.01 -14.85 -17.32
CA MET A 254 14.95 -13.90 -17.01
C MET A 254 15.34 -12.49 -17.45
N LYS A 255 14.36 -11.70 -17.91
CA LYS A 255 14.52 -10.25 -18.15
C LYS A 255 14.54 -9.48 -16.84
N VAL A 256 15.12 -8.29 -16.86
CA VAL A 256 15.26 -7.42 -15.68
C VAL A 256 14.30 -6.23 -15.74
N MET A 257 13.47 -6.11 -14.71
CA MET A 257 12.76 -4.87 -14.40
C MET A 257 13.42 -4.19 -13.20
N LEU A 258 14.07 -3.03 -13.43
CA LEU A 258 14.83 -2.33 -12.40
C LEU A 258 14.05 -1.16 -11.83
N THR A 259 13.84 -1.18 -10.51
CA THR A 259 13.23 -0.07 -9.75
C THR A 259 14.31 0.87 -9.20
N LEU A 260 14.28 2.14 -9.61
CA LEU A 260 15.30 3.15 -9.23
C LEU A 260 15.07 3.71 -7.83
N PHE A 261 13.82 4.01 -7.44
CA PHE A 261 13.47 4.40 -6.08
C PHE A 261 12.39 3.48 -5.52
N HIS A 262 12.74 2.67 -4.53
CA HIS A 262 11.80 1.80 -3.82
C HIS A 262 11.90 2.09 -2.31
N HIS A 263 11.47 3.28 -1.91
CA HIS A 263 11.45 3.78 -0.53
C HIS A 263 12.85 3.88 0.14
N SER A 264 13.89 3.80 -0.69
CA SER A 264 15.31 3.94 -0.38
C SER A 264 15.74 5.42 -0.44
N LEU A 265 15.31 6.22 0.54
CA LEU A 265 15.85 7.57 0.74
C LEU A 265 17.10 7.49 1.63
N PRO A 266 18.27 8.00 1.21
CA PRO A 266 19.47 7.99 2.06
C PRO A 266 19.28 8.80 3.36
N PRO A 267 19.91 8.42 4.48
CA PRO A 267 19.80 9.16 5.75
C PRO A 267 20.18 10.64 5.62
N TRP A 268 21.32 10.92 4.98
CA TRP A 268 21.78 12.29 4.68
C TRP A 268 20.81 13.10 3.80
N ALA A 269 19.93 12.43 3.05
CA ALA A 269 18.86 13.08 2.30
C ALA A 269 17.63 13.35 3.18
N GLY A 270 17.32 12.46 4.11
CA GLY A 270 16.31 12.66 5.15
C GLY A 270 16.61 13.86 6.07
N GLU A 271 17.86 14.01 6.50
CA GLU A 271 18.32 15.06 7.44
C GLU A 271 17.92 16.49 7.03
N TYR A 272 17.99 16.85 5.75
CA TYR A 272 17.56 18.17 5.25
C TYR A 272 16.09 18.24 4.79
N GLY A 273 15.33 17.15 4.95
CA GLY A 273 13.91 17.04 4.59
C GLY A 273 13.61 16.37 3.25
N GLY A 274 14.60 15.77 2.56
CA GLY A 274 14.42 14.91 1.39
C GLY A 274 13.56 15.53 0.29
N TRP A 275 12.55 14.79 -0.20
CA TRP A 275 11.68 15.21 -1.29
C TRP A 275 10.83 16.45 -1.00
N LYS A 276 10.82 17.00 0.23
CA LYS A 276 10.30 18.35 0.48
C LYS A 276 11.09 19.43 -0.28
N MET A 277 12.36 19.16 -0.60
CA MET A 277 13.33 20.12 -1.16
C MET A 277 13.67 19.83 -2.63
N GLU A 278 13.72 20.88 -3.45
CA GLU A 278 14.11 20.84 -4.87
C GLU A 278 15.49 20.20 -5.11
N LYS A 279 16.47 20.42 -4.22
CA LYS A 279 17.83 19.88 -4.38
C LYS A 279 17.89 18.34 -4.46
N THR A 280 16.87 17.66 -3.94
CA THR A 280 16.72 16.20 -4.01
C THR A 280 16.55 15.71 -5.46
N VAL A 281 15.97 16.53 -6.34
CA VAL A 281 15.87 16.23 -7.78
C VAL A 281 17.26 16.13 -8.41
N LYS A 282 18.17 17.09 -8.14
CA LYS A 282 19.57 17.04 -8.61
C LYS A 282 20.22 15.74 -8.16
N TYR A 283 20.22 15.46 -6.86
CA TYR A 283 20.92 14.29 -6.30
C TYR A 283 20.34 12.96 -6.77
N PHE A 284 19.00 12.85 -6.87
CA PHE A 284 18.38 11.66 -7.44
C PHE A 284 18.77 11.49 -8.89
N MET A 285 18.76 12.56 -9.69
CA MET A 285 19.17 12.50 -11.08
C MET A 285 20.66 12.17 -11.26
N ASP A 286 21.54 12.59 -10.34
CA ASP A 286 22.94 12.18 -10.34
C ASP A 286 23.12 10.68 -10.01
N PHE A 287 22.31 10.12 -9.10
CA PHE A 287 22.21 8.68 -8.90
C PHE A 287 21.66 7.95 -10.14
N VAL A 288 20.56 8.43 -10.74
CA VAL A 288 19.99 7.88 -11.98
C VAL A 288 21.03 7.88 -13.10
N ARG A 289 21.78 8.98 -13.27
CA ARG A 289 22.87 9.09 -14.26
C ARG A 289 23.91 7.97 -14.08
N LEU A 290 24.38 7.76 -12.85
CA LEU A 290 25.37 6.71 -12.52
C LEU A 290 24.85 5.29 -12.76
N VAL A 291 23.59 5.01 -12.40
CA VAL A 291 22.98 3.69 -12.61
C VAL A 291 22.75 3.44 -14.09
N VAL A 292 22.06 4.35 -14.78
CA VAL A 292 21.67 4.20 -16.19
C VAL A 292 22.91 4.08 -17.09
N ASP A 293 23.95 4.89 -16.87
CA ASP A 293 25.20 4.76 -17.65
C ASP A 293 25.97 3.47 -17.35
N ARG A 294 25.66 2.75 -16.26
CA ARG A 294 26.35 1.50 -15.90
C ARG A 294 25.59 0.22 -16.19
N VAL A 295 24.26 0.24 -16.30
CA VAL A 295 23.45 -0.98 -16.49
C VAL A 295 22.39 -0.92 -17.61
N SER A 296 22.28 0.18 -18.37
CA SER A 296 21.23 0.31 -19.42
C SER A 296 21.34 -0.64 -20.61
N ASP A 297 22.48 -1.31 -20.78
CA ASP A 297 22.64 -2.43 -21.72
C ASP A 297 22.04 -3.76 -21.22
N LEU A 298 21.63 -3.84 -19.94
CA LEU A 298 21.15 -5.04 -19.26
C LEU A 298 19.74 -4.90 -18.62
N VAL A 299 19.03 -3.80 -18.82
CA VAL A 299 17.71 -3.57 -18.21
C VAL A 299 16.63 -3.40 -19.28
N ASP A 300 15.64 -4.28 -19.26
CA ASP A 300 14.54 -4.33 -20.23
C ASP A 300 13.41 -3.35 -19.86
N TYR A 301 13.06 -3.28 -18.57
CA TYR A 301 12.00 -2.41 -18.04
C TYR A 301 12.52 -1.54 -16.89
N TRP A 302 12.09 -0.28 -16.85
CA TRP A 302 12.45 0.67 -15.80
C TRP A 302 11.22 1.12 -15.02
N VAL A 303 11.33 1.11 -13.69
CA VAL A 303 10.37 1.74 -12.79
C VAL A 303 11.10 2.86 -12.06
N VAL A 304 10.77 4.13 -12.34
CA VAL A 304 11.50 5.24 -11.69
C VAL A 304 11.15 5.30 -10.20
N PHE A 305 9.85 5.27 -9.87
CA PHE A 305 9.35 5.29 -8.50
C PHE A 305 8.40 4.13 -8.20
N ASN A 306 8.61 3.49 -7.05
CA ASN A 306 7.60 2.67 -6.38
C ASN A 306 6.73 3.54 -5.46
N GLU A 307 5.41 3.38 -5.56
CA GLU A 307 4.37 3.94 -4.69
C GLU A 307 4.68 5.34 -4.11
N PRO A 308 4.99 6.35 -4.95
CA PRO A 308 5.51 7.63 -4.47
C PRO A 308 4.54 8.36 -3.54
N HIS A 309 3.22 8.21 -3.73
CA HIS A 309 2.21 8.76 -2.83
C HIS A 309 2.06 8.00 -1.52
N VAL A 310 2.44 6.72 -1.45
CA VAL A 310 2.49 5.95 -0.20
C VAL A 310 3.72 6.38 0.60
N PHE A 311 4.88 6.50 -0.06
CA PHE A 311 6.09 7.07 0.54
C PHE A 311 5.85 8.46 1.13
N VAL A 312 5.32 9.39 0.32
CA VAL A 312 5.08 10.77 0.77
C VAL A 312 4.04 10.84 1.89
N MET A 313 3.00 9.99 1.86
CA MET A 313 2.00 9.92 2.93
C MET A 313 2.61 9.38 4.24
N LEU A 314 3.34 8.26 4.19
CA LEU A 314 3.82 7.58 5.39
C LEU A 314 5.05 8.26 6.00
N THR A 315 5.98 8.76 5.18
CA THR A 315 7.13 9.55 5.66
C THR A 315 6.73 10.98 6.02
N TYR A 316 6.24 11.79 5.08
CA TYR A 316 6.10 13.25 5.30
C TYR A 316 4.76 13.71 5.88
N CYS A 317 3.72 12.87 5.91
CA CYS A 317 2.41 13.26 6.45
C CYS A 317 2.03 12.50 7.74
N ALA A 318 2.58 11.29 7.95
CA ALA A 318 2.26 10.44 9.10
C ALA A 318 3.44 10.14 10.05
N GLY A 319 4.70 10.37 9.64
CA GLY A 319 5.88 10.05 10.46
C GLY A 319 6.06 8.56 10.75
N ALA A 320 5.41 7.69 9.98
CA ALA A 320 5.37 6.25 10.21
C ALA A 320 6.50 5.50 9.49
N TRP A 321 7.20 6.16 8.56
CA TRP A 321 8.29 5.64 7.73
C TRP A 321 9.52 6.56 7.82
N PRO A 322 10.75 6.07 7.60
CA PRO A 322 11.98 6.83 7.79
C PRO A 322 12.09 8.11 6.95
N GLY A 323 12.87 9.07 7.45
CA GLY A 323 13.20 10.32 6.74
C GLY A 323 12.16 11.43 6.88
N GLY A 324 11.27 11.35 7.88
CA GLY A 324 10.25 12.37 8.15
C GLY A 324 9.81 12.40 9.61
N ASP A 325 10.10 13.51 10.28
CA ASP A 325 9.49 13.93 11.56
C ASP A 325 8.57 15.12 11.27
N PRO A 326 7.28 14.89 10.92
CA PRO A 326 6.38 15.94 10.50
C PRO A 326 5.75 16.65 11.71
N ASN A 327 6.05 17.93 11.87
CA ASN A 327 5.47 18.69 12.97
C ASN A 327 3.94 18.87 12.81
N ALA A 328 3.23 19.15 13.90
CA ALA A 328 1.76 19.24 13.91
C ALA A 328 1.15 20.20 12.87
N ILE A 329 1.88 21.24 12.44
CA ILE A 329 1.41 22.16 11.37
C ILE A 329 1.60 21.53 9.99
N GLU A 330 2.70 20.80 9.74
CA GLU A 330 2.88 20.01 8.52
C GLU A 330 1.79 18.94 8.41
N VAL A 331 1.49 18.20 9.48
CA VAL A 331 0.37 17.23 9.52
C VAL A 331 -0.97 17.93 9.26
N ALA A 332 -1.27 19.03 9.96
CA ALA A 332 -2.51 19.82 9.79
C ALA A 332 -2.74 20.35 8.37
N THR A 333 -1.66 20.60 7.62
CA THR A 333 -1.70 21.24 6.29
C THR A 333 -1.35 20.29 5.15
N SER A 334 -0.93 19.05 5.43
CA SER A 334 -0.43 18.07 4.45
C SER A 334 -1.33 17.91 3.23
N ALA A 335 -2.64 17.76 3.44
CA ALA A 335 -3.63 17.54 2.37
C ALA A 335 -4.13 18.83 1.69
N LEU A 336 -3.60 20.01 2.02
CA LEU A 336 -3.90 21.26 1.31
C LEU A 336 -3.17 21.30 -0.05
N PRO A 337 -3.65 22.09 -1.04
CA PRO A 337 -2.98 22.20 -2.36
C PRO A 337 -1.52 22.67 -2.29
N THR A 338 -1.17 23.43 -1.25
CA THR A 338 0.20 23.90 -0.97
C THR A 338 0.84 23.15 0.22
N GLY A 339 0.30 21.98 0.58
CA GLY A 339 0.80 21.14 1.66
C GLY A 339 1.91 20.21 1.21
N VAL A 340 2.65 19.67 2.18
CA VAL A 340 3.85 18.85 1.95
C VAL A 340 3.62 17.63 1.04
N TYR A 341 2.41 17.05 1.06
CA TYR A 341 2.04 15.94 0.17
C TYR A 341 2.14 16.32 -1.31
N ASN A 342 1.56 17.46 -1.68
CA ASN A 342 1.58 17.95 -3.06
C ASN A 342 2.96 18.50 -3.46
N GLN A 343 3.67 19.13 -2.53
CA GLN A 343 5.04 19.63 -2.73
C GLN A 343 6.02 18.49 -3.03
N ALA A 344 6.04 17.43 -2.22
CA ALA A 344 6.95 16.31 -2.42
C ALA A 344 6.63 15.51 -3.70
N LEU A 345 5.33 15.28 -3.98
CA LEU A 345 4.91 14.64 -5.22
C LEU A 345 5.25 15.47 -6.47
N HIS A 346 5.24 16.80 -6.39
CA HIS A 346 5.68 17.67 -7.49
C HIS A 346 7.17 17.47 -7.83
N TRP A 347 8.05 17.46 -6.83
CA TRP A 347 9.48 17.21 -7.05
C TRP A 347 9.76 15.77 -7.53
N MET A 348 9.02 14.77 -7.03
CA MET A 348 9.08 13.40 -7.53
C MET A 348 8.54 13.26 -8.97
N ALA A 349 7.61 14.11 -9.41
CA ALA A 349 7.12 14.12 -10.79
C ALA A 349 8.14 14.75 -11.76
N ILE A 350 8.81 15.83 -11.35
CA ILE A 350 9.91 16.44 -12.13
C ILE A 350 11.08 15.46 -12.24
N ALA A 351 11.47 14.82 -11.13
CA ALA A 351 12.51 13.78 -11.13
C ALA A 351 12.14 12.57 -12.01
N HIS A 352 10.86 12.20 -12.08
CA HIS A 352 10.38 11.16 -13.00
C HIS A 352 10.55 11.57 -14.47
N ALA A 353 10.15 12.79 -14.82
CA ALA A 353 10.27 13.31 -16.18
C ALA A 353 11.72 13.42 -16.66
N GLU A 354 12.63 13.94 -15.82
CA GLU A 354 14.07 13.98 -16.11
C GLU A 354 14.68 12.58 -16.24
N ALA A 355 14.30 11.64 -15.38
CA ALA A 355 14.80 10.26 -15.44
C ALA A 355 14.33 9.55 -16.72
N TYR A 356 13.06 9.71 -17.10
CA TYR A 356 12.48 9.19 -18.33
C TYR A 356 13.26 9.67 -19.56
N ASP A 357 13.41 11.00 -19.73
CA ASP A 357 14.11 11.56 -20.89
C ASP A 357 15.58 11.11 -20.93
N TYR A 358 16.23 10.97 -19.78
CA TYR A 358 17.61 10.47 -19.69
C TYR A 358 17.76 8.99 -20.06
N ILE A 359 16.85 8.12 -19.61
CA ILE A 359 16.86 6.68 -19.93
C ILE A 359 16.68 6.48 -21.44
N HIS A 360 15.72 7.19 -22.07
CA HIS A 360 15.54 7.12 -23.52
C HIS A 360 16.74 7.69 -24.28
N LEU A 361 17.35 8.78 -23.83
CA LEU A 361 18.56 9.36 -24.43
C LEU A 361 19.78 8.44 -24.37
N LYS A 362 19.86 7.55 -23.36
CA LYS A 362 21.03 6.67 -23.15
C LYS A 362 20.93 5.27 -23.75
N SER A 363 19.77 4.83 -24.25
CA SER A 363 19.72 3.57 -25.00
C SER A 363 20.48 3.67 -26.33
N LYS A 364 21.55 2.89 -26.45
CA LYS A 364 22.44 2.84 -27.63
C LYS A 364 22.36 1.51 -28.40
N ASN A 365 21.67 0.51 -27.85
CA ASN A 365 21.79 -0.89 -28.27
C ASN A 365 20.57 -1.41 -29.07
N GLY A 366 19.83 -0.52 -29.75
CA GLY A 366 18.71 -0.88 -30.63
C GLY A 366 17.41 -1.30 -29.92
N ARG A 367 17.48 -1.80 -28.67
CA ARG A 367 16.29 -2.01 -27.83
C ARG A 367 15.77 -0.67 -27.31
N LYS A 368 14.51 -0.33 -27.59
CA LYS A 368 13.83 0.79 -26.93
C LYS A 368 13.62 0.41 -25.46
N PRO A 369 14.11 1.19 -24.47
CA PRO A 369 13.82 0.93 -23.07
C PRO A 369 12.33 1.21 -22.82
N ILE A 370 11.72 0.46 -21.90
CA ILE A 370 10.31 0.62 -21.52
C ILE A 370 10.27 1.24 -20.12
N VAL A 371 9.87 2.50 -20.00
CA VAL A 371 9.95 3.28 -18.75
C VAL A 371 8.58 3.56 -18.16
N GLY A 372 8.43 3.36 -16.84
CA GLY A 372 7.17 3.54 -16.13
C GLY A 372 7.31 3.85 -14.64
N VAL A 373 6.18 3.74 -13.95
CA VAL A 373 5.99 3.94 -12.51
C VAL A 373 5.23 2.74 -11.94
N ALA A 374 5.50 2.34 -10.69
CA ALA A 374 4.70 1.35 -9.98
C ALA A 374 3.79 2.08 -8.97
N HIS A 375 2.47 2.08 -9.21
CA HIS A 375 1.53 2.94 -8.50
C HIS A 375 0.51 2.15 -7.66
N HIS A 376 0.54 2.33 -6.34
CA HIS A 376 -0.41 1.72 -5.40
C HIS A 376 -1.85 2.18 -5.64
N VAL A 377 -2.73 1.20 -5.83
CA VAL A 377 -4.16 1.38 -5.92
C VAL A 377 -4.87 0.38 -5.02
N SER A 378 -5.96 0.82 -4.40
CA SER A 378 -6.78 -0.04 -3.55
C SER A 378 -8.26 0.31 -3.74
N PHE A 379 -9.14 -0.66 -3.52
CA PHE A 379 -10.58 -0.42 -3.64
C PHE A 379 -11.12 0.23 -2.35
N THR A 380 -11.14 1.56 -2.31
CA THR A 380 -11.62 2.33 -1.15
C THR A 380 -13.15 2.36 -1.09
N ARG A 381 -13.73 1.92 0.02
CA ARG A 381 -15.19 1.97 0.27
C ARG A 381 -15.59 2.59 1.62
N PRO A 382 -16.78 3.22 1.71
CA PRO A 382 -17.25 3.81 2.96
C PRO A 382 -17.80 2.74 3.90
N TYR A 383 -17.50 2.85 5.19
CA TYR A 383 -18.14 2.04 6.22
C TYR A 383 -19.58 2.50 6.45
N GLY A 384 -19.77 3.77 6.79
CA GLY A 384 -21.06 4.38 7.11
C GLY A 384 -21.50 5.45 6.11
N LEU A 385 -22.78 5.85 6.23
CA LEU A 385 -23.42 6.82 5.32
C LEU A 385 -22.64 8.13 5.14
N PHE A 386 -22.00 8.62 6.19
CA PHE A 386 -21.26 9.88 6.20
C PHE A 386 -19.80 9.76 5.73
N ASP A 387 -19.28 8.53 5.59
CA ASP A 387 -17.89 8.27 5.19
C ASP A 387 -17.67 8.43 3.66
N VAL A 388 -18.74 8.57 2.88
CA VAL A 388 -18.68 8.73 1.41
C VAL A 388 -17.86 9.96 1.01
N ALA A 389 -17.93 11.04 1.79
CA ALA A 389 -17.13 12.24 1.56
C ALA A 389 -15.63 11.97 1.73
N ALA A 390 -15.24 11.29 2.82
CA ALA A 390 -13.84 10.92 3.09
C ALA A 390 -13.27 10.00 2.00
N VAL A 391 -14.04 9.00 1.56
CA VAL A 391 -13.67 8.12 0.43
C VAL A 391 -13.51 8.90 -0.87
N THR A 392 -14.38 9.87 -1.13
CA THR A 392 -14.30 10.70 -2.34
C THR A 392 -13.04 11.57 -2.33
N VAL A 393 -12.71 12.19 -1.18
CA VAL A 393 -11.49 13.00 -1.01
C VAL A 393 -10.24 12.14 -1.14
N ALA A 394 -10.16 11.01 -0.41
CA ALA A 394 -9.02 10.09 -0.47
C ALA A 394 -8.73 9.60 -1.90
N ASN A 395 -9.76 9.15 -2.62
CA ASN A 395 -9.60 8.69 -4.01
C ASN A 395 -9.22 9.83 -4.96
N THR A 396 -9.65 11.07 -4.69
CA THR A 396 -9.28 12.25 -5.50
C THR A 396 -7.83 12.65 -5.28
N LEU A 397 -7.27 12.44 -4.09
CA LEU A 397 -5.87 12.76 -3.76
C LEU A 397 -4.89 11.67 -4.21
N THR A 398 -5.29 10.40 -4.19
CA THR A 398 -4.35 9.26 -4.35
C THR A 398 -4.34 8.59 -5.71
N LEU A 399 -5.49 8.37 -6.35
CA LEU A 399 -5.59 7.45 -7.50
C LEU A 399 -5.07 8.01 -8.83
N PHE A 400 -5.07 9.33 -9.01
CA PHE A 400 -4.84 9.94 -10.32
C PHE A 400 -3.84 11.11 -10.34
N PRO A 401 -3.79 12.05 -9.36
CA PRO A 401 -3.02 13.28 -9.52
C PRO A 401 -1.54 13.10 -9.87
N TYR A 402 -0.86 12.10 -9.29
CA TYR A 402 0.54 11.84 -9.62
C TYR A 402 0.71 11.27 -11.04
N ILE A 403 -0.13 10.32 -11.45
CA ILE A 403 -0.11 9.77 -12.82
C ILE A 403 -0.45 10.85 -13.84
N ASP A 404 -1.45 11.68 -13.55
CA ASP A 404 -1.82 12.84 -14.37
C ASP A 404 -0.64 13.82 -14.56
N SER A 405 0.25 13.97 -13.57
CA SER A 405 1.43 14.84 -13.66
C SER A 405 2.64 14.26 -14.41
N ILE A 406 2.60 12.99 -14.82
CA ILE A 406 3.69 12.32 -15.55
C ILE A 406 3.24 11.52 -16.78
N CYS A 407 1.96 11.60 -17.17
CA CYS A 407 1.37 10.74 -18.19
C CYS A 407 1.89 10.96 -19.63
N ASP A 408 2.66 12.02 -19.88
CA ASP A 408 3.44 12.25 -21.11
C ASP A 408 4.85 11.62 -21.06
N LYS A 409 5.24 11.05 -19.91
CA LYS A 409 6.55 10.47 -19.57
C LYS A 409 6.42 9.02 -19.07
N LEU A 410 5.59 8.22 -19.74
CA LEU A 410 5.35 6.80 -19.44
C LEU A 410 5.17 5.97 -20.72
N ASP A 411 5.93 4.89 -20.88
CA ASP A 411 5.61 3.81 -21.81
C ASP A 411 4.56 2.84 -21.23
N PHE A 412 4.45 2.76 -19.90
CA PHE A 412 3.45 1.94 -19.22
C PHE A 412 3.04 2.53 -17.86
N ILE A 413 1.82 2.21 -17.42
CA ILE A 413 1.34 2.47 -16.05
C ILE A 413 1.42 1.16 -15.25
N GLY A 414 2.37 1.10 -14.32
CA GLY A 414 2.48 0.00 -13.37
C GLY A 414 1.45 0.14 -12.25
N ILE A 415 0.79 -0.97 -11.93
CA ILE A 415 -0.29 -1.07 -10.95
C ILE A 415 0.16 -2.01 -9.83
N ASN A 416 0.27 -1.47 -8.62
CA ASN A 416 0.42 -2.26 -7.39
C ASN A 416 -0.96 -2.38 -6.74
N TYR A 417 -1.50 -3.60 -6.63
CA TYR A 417 -2.84 -3.82 -6.04
C TYR A 417 -2.82 -4.96 -5.03
N TYR A 418 -3.27 -4.65 -3.81
CA TYR A 418 -3.32 -5.61 -2.70
C TYR A 418 -4.74 -5.95 -2.22
N GLY A 419 -5.75 -5.11 -2.50
CA GLY A 419 -7.14 -5.37 -2.11
C GLY A 419 -8.00 -4.13 -1.89
N GLN A 420 -9.05 -4.30 -1.08
CA GLN A 420 -9.93 -3.22 -0.62
C GLN A 420 -9.50 -2.62 0.72
N VAL A 421 -9.88 -1.37 0.94
CA VAL A 421 -9.78 -0.67 2.24
C VAL A 421 -11.12 -0.03 2.57
N VAL A 422 -11.48 -0.02 3.85
CA VAL A 422 -12.76 0.53 4.34
C VAL A 422 -12.46 1.73 5.24
N ILE A 423 -13.03 2.90 4.92
CA ILE A 423 -12.83 4.14 5.69
C ILE A 423 -14.01 4.37 6.65
N SER A 424 -13.71 4.77 7.90
CA SER A 424 -14.71 5.33 8.80
C SER A 424 -14.19 6.48 9.68
N GLY A 425 -14.74 7.68 9.45
CA GLY A 425 -14.19 8.93 9.95
C GLY A 425 -12.77 9.17 9.42
N PRO A 426 -11.78 9.48 10.28
CA PRO A 426 -10.41 9.76 9.86
C PRO A 426 -9.56 8.51 9.59
N GLY A 427 -10.04 7.30 9.92
CA GLY A 427 -9.22 6.08 9.94
C GLY A 427 -9.74 4.93 9.06
N LEU A 428 -8.88 3.94 8.86
CA LEU A 428 -9.28 2.65 8.29
C LEU A 428 -10.08 1.83 9.31
N LYS A 429 -10.99 0.99 8.84
CA LYS A 429 -12.00 0.30 9.65
C LYS A 429 -12.04 -1.18 9.29
N LEU A 430 -12.04 -2.04 10.32
CA LEU A 430 -12.21 -3.48 10.15
C LEU A 430 -13.69 -3.81 9.87
N VAL A 431 -13.93 -4.80 9.01
CA VAL A 431 -15.26 -5.38 8.78
C VAL A 431 -15.20 -6.87 9.12
N ASP A 432 -16.05 -7.31 10.06
CA ASP A 432 -16.00 -8.65 10.62
C ASP A 432 -16.24 -9.75 9.56
N ASN A 433 -17.18 -9.46 8.64
CA ASN A 433 -17.63 -10.36 7.57
C ASN A 433 -16.77 -10.34 6.29
N ASP A 434 -15.74 -9.49 6.20
CA ASP A 434 -14.82 -9.45 5.06
C ASP A 434 -13.59 -10.31 5.37
N GLU A 435 -13.02 -10.99 4.36
CA GLU A 435 -11.76 -11.71 4.51
C GLU A 435 -10.57 -10.74 4.34
N TYR A 436 -9.51 -10.91 5.13
CA TYR A 436 -8.37 -9.97 5.21
C TYR A 436 -7.00 -10.66 5.17
N SER A 437 -6.01 -10.03 4.54
CA SER A 437 -4.59 -10.37 4.74
C SER A 437 -4.17 -10.14 6.20
N GLU A 438 -3.05 -10.74 6.60
CA GLU A 438 -2.48 -10.51 7.94
C GLU A 438 -2.07 -9.05 8.17
N SER A 439 -1.67 -8.34 7.08
CA SER A 439 -1.36 -6.90 7.05
C SER A 439 -2.60 -5.98 6.96
N GLY A 440 -3.83 -6.52 7.07
CA GLY A 440 -5.06 -5.72 7.16
C GLY A 440 -5.62 -5.19 5.83
N ARG A 441 -5.23 -5.75 4.68
CA ARG A 441 -5.87 -5.47 3.38
C ARG A 441 -7.04 -6.42 3.18
N GLY A 442 -8.23 -5.91 2.82
CA GLY A 442 -9.39 -6.77 2.58
C GLY A 442 -9.27 -7.47 1.21
N VAL A 443 -9.55 -8.76 1.13
CA VAL A 443 -9.50 -9.51 -0.14
C VAL A 443 -10.69 -9.13 -1.02
N TYR A 444 -10.44 -8.69 -2.26
CA TYR A 444 -11.48 -8.19 -3.17
C TYR A 444 -11.03 -8.16 -4.66
N PRO A 445 -11.01 -9.29 -5.38
CA PRO A 445 -10.54 -9.35 -6.78
C PRO A 445 -11.37 -8.48 -7.74
N ASP A 446 -12.68 -8.38 -7.50
CA ASP A 446 -13.60 -7.46 -8.19
C ASP A 446 -13.08 -6.00 -8.20
N GLY A 447 -12.32 -5.60 -7.18
CA GLY A 447 -11.72 -4.28 -7.07
C GLY A 447 -10.57 -4.02 -8.05
N LEU A 448 -9.74 -5.04 -8.34
CA LEU A 448 -8.66 -4.93 -9.32
C LEU A 448 -9.22 -4.69 -10.72
N PHE A 449 -10.20 -5.49 -11.13
CA PHE A 449 -10.96 -5.28 -12.37
C PHE A 449 -11.59 -3.88 -12.42
N CYS A 450 -12.25 -3.45 -11.34
CA CYS A 450 -12.85 -2.10 -11.26
C CYS A 450 -11.81 -1.00 -11.46
N ILE A 451 -10.61 -1.14 -10.89
CA ILE A 451 -9.53 -0.17 -11.03
C ILE A 451 -8.97 -0.18 -12.46
N LEU A 452 -8.68 -1.34 -13.05
CA LEU A 452 -8.18 -1.47 -14.42
C LEU A 452 -9.13 -0.82 -15.43
N ILE A 453 -10.45 -1.06 -15.33
CA ILE A 453 -11.45 -0.41 -16.19
C ILE A 453 -11.47 1.13 -15.98
N GLN A 454 -11.38 1.62 -14.73
CA GLN A 454 -11.37 3.06 -14.44
C GLN A 454 -10.11 3.77 -14.98
N PHE A 455 -8.94 3.14 -14.87
CA PHE A 455 -7.69 3.66 -15.42
C PHE A 455 -7.69 3.60 -16.94
N ASN A 456 -8.17 2.51 -17.54
CA ASN A 456 -8.29 2.36 -18.99
C ASN A 456 -9.18 3.44 -19.61
N GLU A 457 -10.37 3.70 -19.05
CA GLU A 457 -11.24 4.77 -19.54
C GLU A 457 -10.68 6.18 -19.29
N ARG A 458 -9.82 6.38 -18.28
CA ARG A 458 -9.16 7.66 -18.02
C ARG A 458 -8.03 7.95 -19.02
N TYR A 459 -7.15 6.98 -19.27
CA TYR A 459 -5.93 7.16 -20.06
C TYR A 459 -6.05 6.65 -21.51
N LYS A 460 -7.27 6.26 -21.92
CA LYS A 460 -7.63 5.69 -23.24
C LYS A 460 -7.04 6.43 -24.44
N SER A 461 -7.02 7.77 -24.39
CA SER A 461 -6.52 8.63 -25.47
C SER A 461 -4.99 8.62 -25.60
N LEU A 462 -4.27 8.18 -24.57
CA LEU A 462 -2.81 8.06 -24.58
C LEU A 462 -2.35 6.69 -25.10
N ASN A 463 -3.24 5.69 -25.14
CA ASN A 463 -2.95 4.30 -25.53
C ASN A 463 -1.80 3.65 -24.74
N ILE A 464 -1.54 4.13 -23.51
CA ILE A 464 -0.51 3.60 -22.62
C ILE A 464 -1.01 2.27 -22.02
N PRO A 465 -0.26 1.16 -22.15
CA PRO A 465 -0.61 -0.12 -21.55
C PRO A 465 -0.37 -0.16 -20.04
N PHE A 466 -1.03 -1.10 -19.38
CA PHE A 466 -0.90 -1.39 -17.95
C PHE A 466 -0.01 -2.60 -17.69
N LEU A 467 0.55 -2.66 -16.49
CA LEU A 467 1.41 -3.74 -16.05
C LEU A 467 1.16 -3.96 -14.55
N ILE A 468 0.84 -5.17 -14.09
CA ILE A 468 0.65 -5.39 -12.65
C ILE A 468 2.03 -5.57 -12.03
N THR A 469 2.60 -4.46 -11.52
CA THR A 469 3.96 -4.39 -11.00
C THR A 469 4.12 -5.04 -9.62
N GLU A 470 3.02 -5.14 -8.85
CA GLU A 470 2.88 -5.95 -7.64
C GLU A 470 1.42 -6.40 -7.45
N ASN A 471 1.22 -7.68 -7.15
CA ASN A 471 0.00 -8.20 -6.54
C ASN A 471 0.34 -9.39 -5.64
N GLY A 472 -0.24 -9.45 -4.44
CA GLY A 472 0.12 -10.45 -3.45
C GLY A 472 -0.71 -10.38 -2.18
N VAL A 473 -0.52 -11.33 -1.27
CA VAL A 473 -1.25 -11.38 0.01
C VAL A 473 -0.39 -11.93 1.13
N SER A 474 -0.50 -11.31 2.31
CA SER A 474 0.10 -11.81 3.55
C SER A 474 -0.78 -12.91 4.15
N ASP A 475 -0.19 -14.08 4.33
CA ASP A 475 -0.84 -15.32 4.77
C ASP A 475 0.22 -16.40 5.10
N GLU A 476 0.58 -16.55 6.38
CA GLU A 476 1.50 -17.59 6.87
C GLU A 476 0.97 -19.01 6.66
N THR A 477 -0.35 -19.17 6.53
CA THR A 477 -1.02 -20.47 6.40
C THR A 477 -1.11 -21.00 4.98
N ASP A 478 -0.92 -20.12 3.99
CA ASP A 478 -1.07 -20.38 2.55
C ASP A 478 -2.49 -20.76 2.04
N LEU A 479 -3.49 -20.68 2.92
CA LEU A 479 -4.88 -21.04 2.62
C LEU A 479 -5.65 -19.97 1.84
N ILE A 480 -5.30 -18.69 2.00
CA ILE A 480 -5.84 -17.56 1.23
C ILE A 480 -5.00 -17.32 -0.03
N ARG A 481 -3.68 -17.48 0.03
CA ARG A 481 -2.77 -17.14 -1.09
C ARG A 481 -3.11 -17.89 -2.38
N LYS A 482 -3.40 -19.19 -2.31
CA LYS A 482 -3.80 -19.99 -3.49
C LYS A 482 -5.03 -19.44 -4.21
N PRO A 483 -6.23 -19.32 -3.59
CA PRO A 483 -7.37 -18.71 -4.26
C PRO A 483 -7.14 -17.21 -4.57
N TYR A 484 -6.34 -16.48 -3.79
CA TYR A 484 -6.05 -15.06 -4.05
C TYR A 484 -5.38 -14.88 -5.42
N ILE A 485 -4.33 -15.65 -5.71
CA ILE A 485 -3.61 -15.62 -7.00
C ILE A 485 -4.59 -15.88 -8.14
N LEU A 486 -5.39 -16.94 -8.04
CA LEU A 486 -6.31 -17.35 -9.11
C LEU A 486 -7.39 -16.28 -9.37
N GLU A 487 -8.07 -15.77 -8.35
CA GLU A 487 -9.15 -14.81 -8.58
C GLU A 487 -8.66 -13.42 -9.03
N HIS A 488 -7.47 -12.98 -8.61
CA HIS A 488 -6.90 -11.71 -9.11
C HIS A 488 -6.38 -11.85 -10.55
N LEU A 489 -5.81 -13.00 -10.92
CA LEU A 489 -5.50 -13.30 -12.32
C LEU A 489 -6.77 -13.38 -13.19
N LEU A 490 -7.86 -13.97 -12.70
CA LEU A 490 -9.15 -13.94 -13.39
C LEU A 490 -9.69 -12.50 -13.53
N ALA A 491 -9.54 -11.65 -12.51
CA ALA A 491 -9.91 -10.24 -12.60
C ALA A 491 -9.10 -9.45 -13.65
N ILE A 492 -7.81 -9.80 -13.84
CA ILE A 492 -6.96 -9.25 -14.90
C ILE A 492 -7.38 -9.77 -16.28
N TYR A 493 -7.58 -11.09 -16.41
CA TYR A 493 -8.03 -11.73 -17.65
C TYR A 493 -9.37 -11.15 -18.14
N ALA A 494 -10.31 -10.94 -17.21
CA ALA A 494 -11.59 -10.28 -17.45
C ALA A 494 -11.43 -8.84 -17.96
N ALA A 495 -10.45 -8.09 -17.47
CA ALA A 495 -10.15 -6.75 -17.97
C ALA A 495 -9.56 -6.80 -19.39
N ILE A 496 -8.67 -7.75 -19.69
CA ILE A 496 -8.05 -7.90 -21.01
C ILE A 496 -9.10 -8.27 -22.07
N ILE A 497 -9.99 -9.23 -21.80
CA ILE A 497 -11.07 -9.59 -22.75
C ILE A 497 -12.13 -8.49 -22.90
N MET A 498 -12.14 -7.49 -22.01
CA MET A 498 -12.91 -6.25 -22.16
C MET A 498 -12.11 -5.09 -22.80
N GLY A 499 -10.92 -5.37 -23.34
CA GLY A 499 -10.11 -4.43 -24.12
C GLY A 499 -9.08 -3.61 -23.34
N VAL A 500 -8.83 -3.93 -22.07
CA VAL A 500 -7.74 -3.28 -21.31
C VAL A 500 -6.39 -3.89 -21.71
N ARG A 501 -5.48 -3.08 -22.24
CA ARG A 501 -4.12 -3.54 -22.61
C ARG A 501 -3.28 -3.76 -21.35
N VAL A 502 -3.19 -5.00 -20.86
CA VAL A 502 -2.30 -5.39 -19.75
C VAL A 502 -1.17 -6.27 -20.30
N LEU A 503 0.10 -5.91 -20.06
CA LEU A 503 1.27 -6.60 -20.62
C LEU A 503 1.70 -7.83 -19.80
N GLY A 504 1.46 -7.83 -18.50
CA GLY A 504 1.92 -8.91 -17.63
C GLY A 504 1.63 -8.69 -16.15
N TYR A 505 2.03 -9.69 -15.36
CA TYR A 505 1.74 -9.80 -13.93
C TYR A 505 2.96 -10.21 -13.12
N LEU A 506 3.28 -9.44 -12.07
CA LEU A 506 4.32 -9.76 -11.12
C LEU A 506 3.73 -10.05 -9.73
N PHE A 507 4.02 -11.24 -9.21
CA PHE A 507 3.62 -11.60 -7.85
C PHE A 507 4.55 -10.97 -6.81
N TRP A 508 3.97 -10.41 -5.75
CA TRP A 508 4.68 -10.01 -4.52
C TRP A 508 4.46 -11.10 -3.45
N THR A 509 5.45 -11.93 -3.10
CA THR A 509 6.86 -11.93 -3.55
C THR A 509 7.44 -13.35 -3.62
N THR A 510 8.71 -13.51 -4.02
CA THR A 510 9.42 -14.79 -4.02
C THR A 510 9.49 -15.40 -2.63
N SER A 511 10.11 -14.70 -1.66
CA SER A 511 10.44 -15.21 -0.33
C SER A 511 10.00 -14.23 0.77
N ASP A 512 9.62 -14.76 1.94
CA ASP A 512 9.23 -13.92 3.09
C ASP A 512 10.35 -12.94 3.49
N ASN A 513 9.97 -11.66 3.61
CA ASN A 513 10.90 -10.51 3.63
C ASN A 513 10.63 -9.56 4.83
N TRP A 514 11.21 -8.35 4.78
CA TRP A 514 10.94 -7.25 5.69
C TRP A 514 9.81 -6.34 5.16
N GLU A 515 8.62 -6.43 5.76
CA GLU A 515 7.43 -5.68 5.34
C GLU A 515 7.37 -4.30 6.01
N TRP A 516 8.44 -3.52 5.84
CA TRP A 516 8.53 -2.11 6.21
C TRP A 516 8.27 -1.88 7.71
N ALA A 517 7.34 -0.99 8.08
CA ALA A 517 6.97 -0.74 9.48
C ALA A 517 6.29 -1.94 10.16
N ASP A 518 5.86 -2.97 9.42
CA ASP A 518 5.28 -4.19 9.97
C ASP A 518 6.35 -5.26 10.32
N GLY A 519 7.61 -5.00 10.00
CA GLY A 519 8.74 -5.89 10.28
C GLY A 519 8.60 -7.25 9.60
N TYR A 520 8.91 -8.34 10.32
CA TYR A 520 8.80 -9.72 9.80
C TYR A 520 7.46 -10.40 10.12
N GLY A 521 6.44 -9.67 10.57
CA GLY A 521 5.16 -10.25 10.97
C GLY A 521 4.39 -10.85 9.79
N PRO A 522 3.80 -10.03 8.90
CA PRO A 522 3.04 -10.50 7.74
C PRO A 522 3.92 -11.32 6.77
N LYS A 523 3.43 -12.48 6.32
CA LYS A 523 4.18 -13.38 5.42
C LYS A 523 3.67 -13.27 3.99
N PHE A 524 4.36 -12.57 3.09
CA PHE A 524 3.92 -12.41 1.68
C PHE A 524 4.51 -13.43 0.69
N GLY A 525 5.61 -14.10 1.03
CA GLY A 525 6.37 -14.93 0.10
C GLY A 525 5.61 -16.17 -0.40
N LEU A 526 5.87 -16.57 -1.64
CA LEU A 526 5.60 -17.94 -2.11
C LEU A 526 6.49 -18.96 -1.38
N VAL A 527 7.64 -18.53 -0.88
CA VAL A 527 8.63 -19.32 -0.15
C VAL A 527 8.75 -18.77 1.28
N ALA A 528 8.58 -19.63 2.27
CA ALA A 528 8.81 -19.26 3.67
C ALA A 528 10.31 -19.19 3.98
N VAL A 529 10.70 -18.36 4.95
CA VAL A 529 12.10 -18.19 5.36
C VAL A 529 12.26 -18.50 6.85
N ASP A 530 12.93 -19.60 7.17
CA ASP A 530 13.27 -19.96 8.55
C ASP A 530 14.47 -19.13 9.03
N ARG A 531 14.16 -18.11 9.83
CA ARG A 531 15.14 -17.21 10.43
C ARG A 531 15.96 -17.84 11.56
N ALA A 532 15.50 -18.92 12.18
CA ALA A 532 16.28 -19.65 13.18
C ALA A 532 17.33 -20.56 12.54
N ASN A 533 17.08 -21.03 11.31
CA ASN A 533 17.93 -21.97 10.58
C ASN A 533 18.64 -21.32 9.37
N ASN A 534 19.45 -20.27 9.63
CA ASN A 534 20.28 -19.58 8.63
C ASN A 534 19.50 -19.13 7.37
N LEU A 535 18.28 -18.64 7.54
CA LEU A 535 17.39 -18.20 6.45
C LEU A 535 17.10 -19.32 5.44
N ALA A 536 16.86 -20.56 5.90
CA ALA A 536 16.47 -21.65 5.01
C ALA A 536 15.15 -21.33 4.29
N ARG A 537 15.04 -21.73 3.02
CA ARG A 537 13.90 -21.43 2.14
C ARG A 537 12.98 -22.64 1.99
N GLU A 538 11.69 -22.50 2.30
CA GLU A 538 10.69 -23.57 2.24
C GLU A 538 9.53 -23.19 1.30
N PRO A 539 9.46 -23.72 0.06
CA PRO A 539 8.41 -23.38 -0.89
C PRO A 539 7.00 -23.82 -0.43
N ARG A 540 6.07 -22.86 -0.33
CA ARG A 540 4.68 -23.08 0.10
C ARG A 540 3.85 -23.74 -1.00
N PRO A 541 2.70 -24.37 -0.73
CA PRO A 541 1.81 -24.93 -1.76
C PRO A 541 1.45 -23.95 -2.90
N SER A 542 1.34 -22.66 -2.61
CA SER A 542 1.15 -21.59 -3.60
C SER A 542 2.30 -21.42 -4.59
N TYR A 543 3.55 -21.72 -4.20
CA TYR A 543 4.71 -21.66 -5.10
C TYR A 543 4.53 -22.62 -6.27
N TYR A 544 4.10 -23.85 -5.98
CA TYR A 544 3.83 -24.88 -6.98
C TYR A 544 2.60 -24.55 -7.82
N LEU A 545 1.54 -23.98 -7.22
CA LEU A 545 0.37 -23.50 -7.97
C LEU A 545 0.74 -22.35 -8.92
N PHE A 546 1.52 -21.37 -8.44
CA PHE A 546 2.00 -20.26 -9.25
C PHE A 546 2.89 -20.75 -10.39
N SER A 547 3.87 -21.62 -10.10
CA SER A 547 4.72 -22.28 -11.11
C SER A 547 3.87 -23.01 -12.17
N LYS A 548 2.83 -23.76 -11.77
CA LYS A 548 1.90 -24.40 -12.70
C LYS A 548 1.14 -23.39 -13.58
N VAL A 549 0.59 -22.31 -13.00
CA VAL A 549 -0.13 -21.28 -13.77
C VAL A 549 0.78 -20.55 -14.75
N VAL A 550 2.00 -20.21 -14.34
CA VAL A 550 3.01 -19.54 -15.16
C VAL A 550 3.50 -20.45 -16.31
N THR A 551 3.92 -21.67 -15.99
CA THR A 551 4.47 -22.63 -16.98
C THR A 551 3.44 -23.13 -17.99
N THR A 552 2.15 -23.19 -17.61
CA THR A 552 1.05 -23.53 -18.54
C THR A 552 0.42 -22.32 -19.23
N GLY A 553 0.50 -21.14 -18.62
CA GLY A 553 -0.26 -19.94 -19.00
C GLY A 553 -1.75 -20.03 -18.66
N LYS A 554 -2.18 -20.97 -17.80
CA LYS A 554 -3.59 -21.38 -17.66
C LYS A 554 -4.07 -21.43 -16.21
N ILE A 555 -5.36 -21.14 -16.04
CA ILE A 555 -6.11 -21.42 -14.80
C ILE A 555 -7.14 -22.49 -15.13
N THR A 556 -7.01 -23.69 -14.55
CA THR A 556 -8.00 -24.76 -14.72
C THR A 556 -9.15 -24.63 -13.73
N ARG A 557 -10.32 -25.17 -14.10
CA ARG A 557 -11.48 -25.30 -13.22
C ARG A 557 -11.14 -26.15 -11.99
N GLN A 558 -10.31 -27.18 -12.16
CA GLN A 558 -9.87 -28.06 -11.06
C GLN A 558 -8.98 -27.32 -10.04
N ASP A 559 -7.98 -26.55 -10.50
CA ASP A 559 -7.10 -25.79 -9.61
C ASP A 559 -7.88 -24.78 -8.78
N ARG A 560 -8.84 -24.08 -9.42
CA ARG A 560 -9.75 -23.15 -8.75
C ARG A 560 -10.62 -23.85 -7.70
N LEU A 561 -11.20 -25.00 -8.03
CA LEU A 561 -12.03 -25.77 -7.08
C LEU A 561 -11.22 -26.29 -5.88
N CYS A 562 -10.02 -26.83 -6.09
CA CYS A 562 -9.14 -27.28 -5.00
C CYS A 562 -8.78 -26.14 -4.05
N ALA A 563 -8.25 -25.03 -4.59
CA ALA A 563 -7.85 -23.87 -3.80
C ALA A 563 -8.99 -23.30 -2.95
N TRP A 564 -10.22 -23.29 -3.48
CA TRP A 564 -11.41 -22.85 -2.76
C TRP A 564 -11.94 -23.87 -1.74
N ARG A 565 -11.88 -25.18 -2.03
CA ARG A 565 -12.34 -26.22 -1.10
C ARG A 565 -11.50 -26.21 0.18
N GLU A 566 -10.18 -26.06 0.07
CA GLU A 566 -9.28 -25.94 1.24
C GLU A 566 -9.63 -24.75 2.15
N LEU A 567 -9.79 -23.55 1.58
CA LEU A 567 -10.15 -22.34 2.33
C LEU A 567 -11.54 -22.45 2.97
N GLN A 568 -12.55 -22.93 2.23
CA GLN A 568 -13.90 -23.13 2.76
C GLN A 568 -13.91 -24.16 3.90
N GLN A 569 -13.13 -25.23 3.80
CA GLN A 569 -13.01 -26.24 4.84
C GLN A 569 -12.31 -25.70 6.09
N ALA A 570 -11.28 -24.86 5.94
CA ALA A 570 -10.64 -24.16 7.06
C ALA A 570 -11.57 -23.16 7.77
N ALA A 571 -12.37 -22.40 7.00
CA ALA A 571 -13.38 -21.49 7.54
C ALA A 571 -14.52 -22.23 8.25
N PHE A 572 -14.98 -23.36 7.70
CA PHE A 572 -15.98 -24.23 8.34
C PHE A 572 -15.45 -24.82 9.66
N GLN A 573 -14.19 -25.25 9.68
CA GLN A 573 -13.48 -25.72 10.88
C GLN A 573 -13.15 -24.59 11.88
N LYS A 574 -13.43 -23.32 11.54
CA LYS A 574 -13.09 -22.12 12.34
C LYS A 574 -11.60 -22.03 12.71
N LYS A 575 -10.71 -22.50 11.82
CA LYS A 575 -9.26 -22.30 11.98
C LYS A 575 -8.96 -20.80 12.08
N THR A 576 -7.92 -20.45 12.83
CA THR A 576 -7.40 -19.08 12.91
C THR A 576 -6.10 -18.94 12.13
N ARG A 577 -5.72 -17.68 11.87
CA ARG A 577 -4.43 -17.25 11.32
C ARG A 577 -3.94 -16.00 12.05
N PRO A 578 -2.65 -15.62 11.90
CA PRO A 578 -2.13 -14.35 12.38
C PRO A 578 -2.89 -13.11 11.82
N PHE A 579 -2.80 -12.00 12.55
CA PHE A 579 -3.29 -10.69 12.14
C PHE A 579 -2.47 -9.60 12.84
N PHE A 580 -1.67 -8.86 12.06
CA PHE A 580 -0.68 -7.88 12.55
C PHE A 580 -1.22 -6.44 12.44
N ARG A 581 -2.45 -6.22 12.92
CA ARG A 581 -3.03 -4.88 13.08
C ARG A 581 -3.66 -4.72 14.45
N ALA A 582 -3.24 -3.68 15.17
CA ALA A 582 -3.97 -3.20 16.33
C ALA A 582 -5.36 -2.66 15.90
N VAL A 583 -6.35 -2.87 16.76
CA VAL A 583 -7.75 -2.49 16.49
C VAL A 583 -8.34 -1.83 17.74
N ASP A 584 -8.88 -0.61 17.62
CA ASP A 584 -9.48 0.10 18.76
C ASP A 584 -10.87 -0.43 19.14
N LYS A 585 -11.40 0.06 20.27
CA LYS A 585 -12.78 -0.18 20.74
C LYS A 585 -13.88 0.27 19.77
N HIS A 586 -13.54 1.02 18.71
CA HIS A 586 -14.43 1.42 17.63
C HIS A 586 -14.21 0.60 16.33
N GLY A 587 -13.33 -0.41 16.36
CA GLY A 587 -13.00 -1.30 15.25
C GLY A 587 -12.16 -0.64 14.15
N ARG A 588 -11.46 0.45 14.43
CA ARG A 588 -10.51 1.09 13.51
C ARG A 588 -9.19 0.34 13.52
N MET A 589 -8.57 0.19 12.35
CA MET A 589 -7.24 -0.40 12.19
C MET A 589 -6.18 0.70 12.23
N TYR A 590 -5.06 0.42 12.89
CA TYR A 590 -3.93 1.34 13.00
C TYR A 590 -2.69 0.77 12.28
N ALA A 591 -1.87 1.66 11.73
CA ALA A 591 -0.47 1.35 11.43
C ALA A 591 0.31 1.32 12.76
N GLY A 592 1.38 0.53 12.82
CA GLY A 592 1.78 -0.11 14.07
C GLY A 592 1.11 -1.48 14.15
N GLY A 593 1.78 -2.48 13.58
CA GLY A 593 1.48 -3.87 13.88
C GLY A 593 1.80 -4.19 15.35
N LEU A 594 1.37 -5.36 15.79
CA LEU A 594 1.69 -5.88 17.11
C LEU A 594 2.89 -6.81 17.01
N ASP A 595 3.81 -6.76 17.97
CA ASP A 595 4.88 -7.77 18.09
C ASP A 595 4.29 -9.19 18.11
N ARG A 596 3.14 -9.35 18.79
CA ARG A 596 2.38 -10.61 18.86
C ARG A 596 1.08 -10.52 18.07
N PRO A 597 0.84 -11.36 17.05
CA PRO A 597 -0.35 -11.28 16.22
C PRO A 597 -1.63 -11.65 16.98
N ILE A 598 -2.73 -10.97 16.65
CA ILE A 598 -4.07 -11.41 17.05
C ILE A 598 -4.46 -12.62 16.18
N GLN A 599 -5.04 -13.65 16.78
CA GLN A 599 -5.56 -14.80 16.03
C GLN A 599 -6.97 -14.51 15.51
N ARG A 600 -7.13 -14.40 14.18
CA ARG A 600 -8.42 -14.17 13.52
C ARG A 600 -8.91 -15.43 12.79
N PRO A 601 -10.20 -15.83 12.90
CA PRO A 601 -10.74 -16.95 12.13
C PRO A 601 -10.84 -16.63 10.62
N PHE A 602 -10.71 -17.67 9.78
CA PHE A 602 -11.09 -17.58 8.36
C PHE A 602 -12.59 -17.32 8.21
N ILE A 603 -12.96 -16.54 7.20
CA ILE A 603 -14.31 -16.06 6.99
C ILE A 603 -14.99 -16.89 5.91
N LEU A 604 -16.14 -17.50 6.24
CA LEU A 604 -16.96 -18.23 5.29
C LEU A 604 -17.71 -17.24 4.37
N ARG A 605 -16.98 -16.63 3.43
CA ARG A 605 -17.47 -15.73 2.39
C ARG A 605 -17.03 -16.21 1.02
N ASP A 606 -17.94 -16.20 0.05
CA ASP A 606 -17.58 -16.31 -1.35
C ASP A 606 -17.06 -14.95 -1.85
N TRP A 607 -15.75 -14.88 -2.10
CA TRP A 607 -15.07 -13.72 -2.69
C TRP A 607 -14.50 -14.03 -4.08
N ARG A 608 -14.96 -15.11 -4.73
CA ARG A 608 -14.63 -15.39 -6.14
C ARG A 608 -14.96 -14.20 -7.02
N PHE A 609 -14.14 -14.00 -8.06
CA PHE A 609 -14.30 -12.92 -9.00
C PHE A 609 -15.69 -12.95 -9.65
N GLY A 610 -16.41 -11.83 -9.56
CA GLY A 610 -17.78 -11.68 -10.03
C GLY A 610 -18.87 -12.29 -9.13
N HIS A 611 -18.53 -12.91 -7.99
CA HIS A 611 -19.48 -13.46 -7.01
C HIS A 611 -19.56 -12.68 -5.69
N TYR A 612 -18.63 -11.75 -5.42
CA TYR A 612 -18.62 -11.01 -4.16
C TYR A 612 -19.90 -10.16 -3.97
N GLU A 613 -20.79 -10.59 -3.08
CA GLU A 613 -21.98 -9.82 -2.74
C GLU A 613 -21.65 -8.69 -1.73
N MET A 614 -21.62 -7.45 -2.22
CA MET A 614 -21.41 -6.25 -1.39
C MET A 614 -22.63 -5.94 -0.53
N GLU A 615 -22.54 -6.24 0.77
CA GLU A 615 -23.58 -5.98 1.79
C GLU A 615 -23.96 -4.50 1.97
N GLY A 616 -23.15 -3.57 1.45
CA GLY A 616 -23.35 -2.13 1.59
C GLY A 616 -22.73 -1.54 2.87
N LEU A 617 -23.33 -0.45 3.37
CA LEU A 617 -22.82 0.30 4.52
C LEU A 617 -22.97 -0.51 5.81
N GLN A 618 -21.90 -0.62 6.60
CA GLN A 618 -21.84 -1.42 7.82
C GLN A 618 -22.07 -0.63 9.11
N ASP A 619 -22.44 0.65 9.02
CA ASP A 619 -22.89 1.42 10.19
C ASP A 619 -24.16 0.80 10.84
N PRO A 620 -24.38 0.99 12.15
CA PRO A 620 -25.48 0.33 12.87
C PRO A 620 -26.87 0.65 12.33
N PHE A 621 -27.10 1.87 11.82
CA PHE A 621 -28.39 2.29 11.28
C PHE A 621 -28.65 1.65 9.92
N SER A 622 -27.64 1.61 9.04
CA SER A 622 -27.68 0.88 7.77
C SER A 622 -27.84 -0.63 7.96
N ARG A 623 -27.25 -1.23 9.00
CA ARG A 623 -27.44 -2.64 9.38
C ARG A 623 -28.87 -2.89 9.89
N PHE A 624 -29.40 -2.04 10.75
CA PHE A 624 -30.78 -2.11 11.26
C PHE A 624 -31.82 -1.95 10.15
N ILE A 625 -31.62 -0.98 9.23
CA ILE A 625 -32.46 -0.81 8.04
C ILE A 625 -32.39 -2.05 7.13
N ARG A 626 -31.22 -2.66 6.91
CA ARG A 626 -31.13 -3.93 6.17
C ARG A 626 -31.88 -5.07 6.86
N PHE A 627 -31.82 -5.16 8.18
CA PHE A 627 -32.55 -6.19 8.94
C PHE A 627 -34.07 -6.04 8.81
N ILE A 628 -34.59 -4.81 8.75
CA ILE A 628 -36.03 -4.52 8.57
C ILE A 628 -36.50 -4.64 7.11
N ILE A 629 -35.70 -4.14 6.16
CA ILE A 629 -36.09 -4.07 4.73
C ILE A 629 -35.74 -5.36 3.97
N SER A 630 -34.82 -6.19 4.50
CA SER A 630 -34.74 -7.58 4.07
C SER A 630 -36.11 -8.23 4.29
N PRO A 631 -36.69 -8.90 3.28
CA PRO A 631 -37.73 -9.88 3.54
C PRO A 631 -37.23 -10.96 4.50
N ILE A 632 -38.07 -11.96 4.80
CA ILE A 632 -37.58 -13.29 5.21
C ILE A 632 -36.95 -13.95 3.97
N SER A 633 -35.87 -13.33 3.48
CA SER A 633 -35.03 -13.87 2.43
C SER A 633 -34.47 -15.17 2.97
N GLN A 634 -34.69 -16.25 2.24
CA GLN A 634 -34.04 -17.53 2.50
C GLN A 634 -32.55 -17.26 2.76
N LYS A 635 -31.98 -17.92 3.78
CA LYS A 635 -30.52 -17.99 3.91
C LYS A 635 -30.01 -18.50 2.58
N LYS A 636 -29.38 -17.63 1.77
CA LYS A 636 -28.69 -18.08 0.56
C LYS A 636 -27.74 -19.16 1.02
N LYS A 637 -27.91 -20.39 0.52
CA LYS A 637 -26.91 -21.42 0.75
C LYS A 637 -25.61 -20.85 0.20
N ILE A 638 -24.63 -20.62 1.08
CA ILE A 638 -23.25 -20.55 0.63
C ILE A 638 -23.02 -21.92 0.00
N HIS A 639 -22.85 -21.95 -1.32
CA HIS A 639 -22.62 -23.20 -2.03
C HIS A 639 -21.23 -23.69 -1.66
N TYR A 640 -21.21 -24.49 -0.60
CA TYR A 640 -20.09 -25.35 -0.27
C TYR A 640 -19.78 -26.21 -1.50
N ILE A 641 -18.49 -26.39 -1.80
CA ILE A 641 -18.07 -27.32 -2.86
C ILE A 641 -18.23 -28.73 -2.29
N GLU A 642 -19.45 -29.28 -2.40
CA GLU A 642 -19.80 -30.64 -1.98
C GLU A 642 -18.86 -31.68 -2.62
N ASP A 643 -18.72 -32.83 -1.98
CA ASP A 643 -17.74 -33.86 -2.33
C ASP A 643 -18.23 -34.76 -3.47
N ASP A 644 -18.29 -34.22 -4.68
CA ASP A 644 -18.20 -35.04 -5.90
C ASP A 644 -16.80 -35.65 -6.01
N ASP A 645 -16.72 -36.96 -6.26
CA ASP A 645 -15.48 -37.76 -6.26
C ASP A 645 -14.47 -37.28 -7.31
N VAL A 646 -13.33 -36.73 -6.84
CA VAL A 646 -12.16 -36.45 -7.68
C VAL A 646 -11.08 -37.50 -7.39
N SER A 647 -11.01 -38.54 -8.23
CA SER A 647 -10.00 -39.59 -8.13
C SER A 647 -8.61 -39.05 -8.48
N TYR A 648 -7.67 -39.12 -7.53
CA TYR A 648 -6.26 -38.78 -7.76
C TYR A 648 -5.57 -39.83 -8.63
N SER A 649 -5.42 -39.56 -9.93
CA SER A 649 -4.51 -40.30 -10.80
C SER A 649 -3.08 -39.75 -10.69
N ILE A 650 -2.31 -40.23 -9.72
CA ILE A 650 -0.87 -39.94 -9.64
C ILE A 650 -0.16 -40.82 -10.67
N SER A 651 0.09 -40.29 -11.86
CA SER A 651 1.13 -40.80 -12.77
C SER A 651 2.49 -40.28 -12.31
N GLY A 652 3.34 -41.17 -11.81
CA GLY A 652 4.75 -40.88 -11.49
C GLY A 652 5.70 -41.20 -12.63
#